data_AF-A0A3Q3X4M5-F1
#
_entry.id   AF-A0A3Q3X4M5-F1
#
_cell.length_a   1.000
_cell.length_b   1.000
_cell.length_c   1.000
_cell.angle_alpha   90.00
_cell.angle_beta   90.00
_cell.angle_gamma   90.00
#
_symmetry.space_group_name_H-M   'P 1'
#
loop_
_entity.id
_entity.type
_entity.pdbx_description
1 polymer ?
#
loop_
_entity_poly.entity_id
_entity_poly.type
_entity_poly.pdbx_seq_one_letter_code
_entity_poly.pdbx_strand_id
1 'polypeptide(L)'
;MGLTSLDKIIALQRNPANTRNLCILAHVDHGDQEYLLNLIDSPGHVDFSSEVSTAVRLCDGAIVVVDAVEGVCPQTQAVLRQAWLENIRPVLVINKIDRLIMELKLTSQEAYTHLQKILEQVNAVTGTLFTSRVLEERAEKEKEKKKESEIRNGDQVYDWSAGLEEADDSHLYFSPDQQNVVFASAIDGWGFSIQQFAHIYSQRIGIRSEVLLKTLWGDFYLNAKAKKIMKGAQAKGKKQLFVQLVLDNIWSLYDAVITRRDEEKVEKMVTSLGVKVMARDSRHSDPKVLLSAICSQWLPVSQAVLSMVCEKLPSPLQMPAERVEKLMSVGARRFDTLPEQTQELKKVFLQCSSGENAPTIVFVSKMFAVDTKALPQNRQRPLTQEEIAQRRELARQRHAERLTADQPDLPQSRSMPQRGQAFSLKEEEEQKESFIAFARVYSGVVKKGQRLFVLGPKYDPTQGLSMLPEGCTASDCVPDVPHLSCCSVGSLYLLMGRELEELDEVPAGSVLGIGGLEEYVLKSATLSSSPTCSPFTPLNFEAMPIVRVAIEPKHPSEMPKLVHGMRLLNQADPCAEVLIQETGEHVLVTAGEVHLQRCLDDLRDRFAKIEISASKPIIPFRETVVRTPKLDMVNEDLGKQKKVAIIHQVIILGFIQTNNSYTPVDMINAINHVVSLVYVTQLLERSTELIRTLEQLNSSLREGRSLDISFRTLESITVFKAHLESLLQGRKWKNAVERVWSFGPRRYGPNILLNSVEGYQRPSVWQCLSMASAAPAGVVRDFDNSIVSGFQLATLSGPMCEEPLMGVCFSVEKWEIQSSALTQHQDSQEEDLSNEASAKSKMEKNFKTCEQTQDEAVRPNQARLRPEAASTDCYGPVSGQLIAAMKEACRHAFQAQPQRLMAAMYTCEIMATGEVLGRVYGVLGKREGRILNEEMKEGTNMFIIKAVLPVAESFGFADEIRKRTSGLASPQLVFSHWEVLTSDPYWVPTTEEEYLHFGEKADSANQALKYMNAVRRRKGLYVEEKIVEHAEKQRTLSKNK
;
A
#
# COMPACT_ATOMS: atom_id res chain seq x y z
N MET A 1 -26.16 10.40 23.97
CA MET A 1 -25.81 10.56 22.53
C MET A 1 -25.92 12.03 22.17
N GLY A 2 -24.85 12.65 21.66
CA GLY A 2 -24.90 14.01 21.12
C GLY A 2 -25.25 13.97 19.63
N LEU A 3 -26.44 14.46 19.26
CA LEU A 3 -26.82 14.59 17.84
C LEU A 3 -25.94 15.63 17.15
N THR A 4 -24.97 15.17 16.36
CA THR A 4 -24.27 16.02 15.39
C THR A 4 -25.28 16.52 14.36
N SER A 5 -25.41 17.85 14.21
CA SER A 5 -26.39 18.42 13.29
C SER A 5 -26.15 17.96 11.86
N LEU A 6 -27.23 17.72 11.11
CA LEU A 6 -27.18 17.24 9.74
C LEU A 6 -26.29 18.12 8.85
N ASP A 7 -26.30 19.43 9.07
CA ASP A 7 -25.46 20.41 8.36
C ASP A 7 -23.96 20.15 8.53
N LYS A 8 -23.52 19.65 9.70
CA LYS A 8 -22.12 19.28 9.94
C LYS A 8 -21.74 18.00 9.21
N ILE A 9 -22.67 17.05 9.07
CA ILE A 9 -22.48 15.84 8.27
C ILE A 9 -22.40 16.21 6.79
N ILE A 10 -23.31 17.08 6.31
CA ILE A 10 -23.29 17.62 4.94
C ILE A 10 -21.99 18.41 4.67
N ALA A 11 -21.49 19.19 5.63
CA ALA A 11 -20.22 19.91 5.51
C ALA A 11 -19.01 18.97 5.42
N LEU A 12 -19.01 17.86 6.16
CA LEU A 12 -17.97 16.82 6.06
C LEU A 12 -18.04 16.05 4.74
N GLN A 13 -19.26 15.67 4.30
CA GLN A 13 -19.50 15.05 2.98
C GLN A 13 -19.06 15.95 1.81
N ARG A 14 -19.08 17.28 1.99
CA ARG A 14 -18.55 18.25 1.00
C ARG A 14 -17.02 18.37 1.01
N ASN A 15 -16.33 17.87 2.03
CA ASN A 15 -14.86 17.92 2.10
C ASN A 15 -14.24 16.60 2.60
N PRO A 16 -14.43 15.48 1.87
CA PRO A 16 -14.02 14.14 2.31
C PRO A 16 -12.49 13.95 2.39
N ALA A 17 -11.69 14.94 1.95
CA ALA A 17 -10.25 14.93 2.09
C ALA A 17 -9.81 14.92 3.57
N ASN A 18 -10.61 15.47 4.48
CA ASN A 18 -10.27 15.57 5.91
C ASN A 18 -10.87 14.44 6.78
N THR A 19 -11.37 13.37 6.14
CA THR A 19 -11.89 12.18 6.84
C THR A 19 -10.77 11.16 7.08
N ARG A 20 -10.37 11.00 8.34
CA ARG A 20 -9.53 9.89 8.82
C ARG A 20 -10.43 8.74 9.29
N ASN A 21 -9.94 7.50 9.31
CA ASN A 21 -10.71 6.38 9.86
C ASN A 21 -11.25 6.71 11.27
N LEU A 22 -12.54 6.49 11.49
CA LEU A 22 -13.23 6.82 12.74
C LEU A 22 -13.88 5.56 13.31
N CYS A 23 -13.47 5.12 14.50
CA CYS A 23 -14.12 4.02 15.19
C CYS A 23 -15.29 4.56 16.01
N ILE A 24 -16.48 3.98 15.85
CA ILE A 24 -17.71 4.32 16.57
C ILE A 24 -18.24 3.04 17.21
N LEU A 25 -18.44 3.07 18.53
CA LEU A 25 -19.09 2.00 19.26
C LEU A 25 -20.62 2.09 19.09
N ALA A 26 -21.27 0.97 18.77
CA ALA A 26 -22.72 0.84 18.80
C ALA A 26 -23.12 -0.32 19.72
N HIS A 27 -23.91 -0.02 20.75
CA HIS A 27 -24.68 -1.02 21.50
C HIS A 27 -25.95 -1.33 20.72
N VAL A 28 -26.26 -2.61 20.54
CA VAL A 28 -27.41 -3.06 19.75
C VAL A 28 -28.12 -4.19 20.48
N ASP A 29 -29.32 -3.90 20.94
CA ASP A 29 -30.19 -4.86 21.62
C ASP A 29 -30.97 -5.63 20.53
N HIS A 30 -30.73 -6.94 20.38
CA HIS A 30 -31.35 -7.75 19.34
C HIS A 30 -32.00 -9.01 19.92
N GLY A 31 -33.29 -8.90 20.22
CA GLY A 31 -34.03 -9.95 20.95
C GLY A 31 -33.55 -10.01 22.40
N ASP A 32 -33.17 -11.21 22.84
CA ASP A 32 -32.65 -11.46 24.20
C ASP A 32 -31.11 -11.33 24.29
N GLN A 33 -30.45 -10.74 23.28
CA GLN A 33 -28.99 -10.63 23.17
C GLN A 33 -28.52 -9.20 22.94
N GLU A 34 -27.53 -8.78 23.74
CA GLU A 34 -26.85 -7.48 23.64
C GLU A 34 -25.59 -7.63 22.77
N TYR A 35 -25.47 -6.84 21.71
CA TYR A 35 -24.34 -6.85 20.79
C TYR A 35 -23.53 -5.55 20.89
N LEU A 36 -22.21 -5.70 21.01
CA LEU A 36 -21.26 -4.60 21.01
C LEU A 36 -20.50 -4.53 19.67
N LEU A 37 -20.80 -3.53 18.85
CA LEU A 37 -20.25 -3.40 17.50
C LEU A 37 -19.25 -2.24 17.41
N ASN A 38 -18.02 -2.55 17.02
CA ASN A 38 -16.98 -1.56 16.69
C ASN A 38 -17.07 -1.22 15.20
N LEU A 39 -17.80 -0.16 14.84
CA LEU A 39 -17.93 0.31 13.47
C LEU A 39 -16.73 1.18 13.09
N ILE A 40 -15.87 0.71 12.19
CA ILE A 40 -14.75 1.50 11.65
C ILE A 40 -15.19 2.14 10.33
N ASP A 41 -15.48 3.44 10.38
CA ASP A 41 -15.63 4.29 9.18
C ASP A 41 -14.26 4.48 8.51
N SER A 42 -14.22 4.53 7.16
CA SER A 42 -12.97 4.66 6.39
C SER A 42 -13.19 5.42 5.07
N PRO A 43 -12.23 6.23 4.61
CA PRO A 43 -12.44 7.17 3.51
C PRO A 43 -12.50 6.47 2.15
N GLY A 44 -13.64 6.55 1.47
CA GLY A 44 -13.87 5.93 0.14
C GLY A 44 -13.14 6.55 -1.05
N HIS A 45 -12.17 7.45 -0.86
CA HIS A 45 -11.41 8.07 -1.96
C HIS A 45 -10.19 7.20 -2.34
N VAL A 46 -9.88 7.11 -3.65
CA VAL A 46 -8.84 6.19 -4.17
C VAL A 46 -7.45 6.49 -3.57
N ASP A 47 -7.07 7.77 -3.48
CA ASP A 47 -5.81 8.22 -2.85
C ASP A 47 -5.64 7.79 -1.37
N PHE A 48 -6.74 7.45 -0.67
CA PHE A 48 -6.75 6.97 0.72
C PHE A 48 -7.11 5.49 0.85
N SER A 49 -7.04 4.73 -0.25
CA SER A 49 -7.21 3.27 -0.26
C SER A 49 -6.32 2.54 0.75
N SER A 50 -5.18 3.11 1.13
CA SER A 50 -4.32 2.60 2.20
C SER A 50 -4.93 2.75 3.61
N GLU A 51 -5.65 3.84 3.91
CA GLU A 51 -6.44 3.95 5.15
C GLU A 51 -7.54 2.87 5.21
N VAL A 52 -8.14 2.54 4.05
CA VAL A 52 -9.11 1.44 3.92
C VAL A 52 -8.44 0.09 4.17
N SER A 53 -7.34 -0.25 3.49
CA SER A 53 -6.62 -1.51 3.73
C SER A 53 -6.16 -1.67 5.20
N THR A 54 -5.77 -0.56 5.83
CA THR A 54 -5.36 -0.47 7.25
C THR A 54 -6.53 -0.70 8.22
N ALA A 55 -7.75 -0.29 7.85
CA ALA A 55 -8.98 -0.59 8.60
C ALA A 55 -9.44 -2.03 8.38
N VAL A 56 -9.51 -2.47 7.12
CA VAL A 56 -9.95 -3.81 6.67
C VAL A 56 -9.30 -4.91 7.51
N ARG A 57 -7.98 -4.88 7.73
CA ARG A 57 -7.29 -5.92 8.51
C ARG A 57 -7.73 -6.04 9.98
N LEU A 58 -8.24 -4.95 10.58
CA LEU A 58 -8.79 -4.95 11.94
C LEU A 58 -10.25 -5.46 11.98
N CYS A 59 -10.99 -5.39 10.87
CA CYS A 59 -12.40 -5.80 10.80
C CYS A 59 -12.60 -7.31 10.61
N ASP A 60 -13.67 -7.89 11.18
CA ASP A 60 -14.09 -9.28 10.92
C ASP A 60 -15.10 -9.42 9.77
N GLY A 61 -15.80 -8.33 9.44
CA GLY A 61 -16.75 -8.23 8.34
C GLY A 61 -16.75 -6.83 7.73
N ALA A 62 -17.36 -6.66 6.56
CA ALA A 62 -17.40 -5.38 5.83
C ALA A 62 -18.82 -5.04 5.36
N ILE A 63 -19.19 -3.76 5.43
CA ILE A 63 -20.44 -3.24 4.87
C ILE A 63 -20.11 -2.51 3.57
N VAL A 64 -20.54 -3.06 2.43
CA VAL A 64 -20.32 -2.50 1.10
C VAL A 64 -21.53 -1.68 0.71
N VAL A 65 -21.37 -0.35 0.66
CA VAL A 65 -22.45 0.58 0.28
C VAL A 65 -22.38 0.88 -1.22
N VAL A 66 -23.50 0.73 -1.92
CA VAL A 66 -23.63 0.97 -3.36
C VAL A 66 -24.76 1.97 -3.61
N ASP A 67 -24.57 2.91 -4.53
CA ASP A 67 -25.60 3.89 -4.92
C ASP A 67 -26.57 3.27 -5.94
N ALA A 68 -27.87 3.37 -5.68
CA ALA A 68 -28.93 2.86 -6.53
C ALA A 68 -29.01 3.49 -7.93
N VAL A 69 -28.40 4.66 -8.16
CA VAL A 69 -28.33 5.39 -9.45
C VAL A 69 -26.97 5.23 -10.12
N GLU A 70 -25.88 5.39 -9.39
CA GLU A 70 -24.51 5.33 -9.95
C GLU A 70 -24.06 3.87 -10.20
N GLY A 71 -24.71 2.91 -9.54
CA GLY A 71 -24.46 1.48 -9.66
C GLY A 71 -23.11 1.07 -9.07
N VAL A 72 -22.52 -0.01 -9.58
CA VAL A 72 -21.18 -0.43 -9.15
C VAL A 72 -20.14 0.54 -9.71
N CYS A 73 -19.31 1.11 -8.83
CA CYS A 73 -18.21 2.03 -9.19
C CYS A 73 -16.85 1.30 -9.09
N PRO A 74 -15.78 1.77 -9.76
CA PRO A 74 -14.46 1.11 -9.67
C PRO A 74 -13.90 1.09 -8.24
N GLN A 75 -14.14 2.16 -7.46
CA GLN A 75 -13.95 2.18 -6.00
C GLN A 75 -14.61 0.99 -5.28
N THR A 76 -15.88 0.67 -5.60
CA THR A 76 -16.59 -0.48 -5.02
C THR A 76 -15.90 -1.80 -5.37
N GLN A 77 -15.44 -1.94 -6.61
CA GLN A 77 -14.72 -3.14 -7.07
C GLN A 77 -13.38 -3.32 -6.35
N ALA A 78 -12.63 -2.24 -6.14
CA ALA A 78 -11.39 -2.25 -5.37
C ALA A 78 -11.64 -2.63 -3.90
N VAL A 79 -12.64 -2.03 -3.23
CA VAL A 79 -12.98 -2.36 -1.83
C VAL A 79 -13.45 -3.81 -1.69
N LEU A 80 -14.28 -4.31 -2.62
CA LEU A 80 -14.67 -5.73 -2.68
C LEU A 80 -13.44 -6.65 -2.84
N ARG A 81 -12.50 -6.29 -3.71
CA ARG A 81 -11.25 -7.03 -3.92
C ARG A 81 -10.35 -7.02 -2.67
N GLN A 82 -10.23 -5.91 -1.95
CA GLN A 82 -9.48 -5.84 -0.69
C GLN A 82 -10.12 -6.70 0.40
N ALA A 83 -11.45 -6.62 0.57
CA ALA A 83 -12.18 -7.47 1.51
C ALA A 83 -12.03 -8.97 1.19
N TRP A 84 -12.08 -9.32 -0.10
CA TRP A 84 -11.83 -10.67 -0.59
C TRP A 84 -10.42 -11.16 -0.27
N LEU A 85 -9.39 -10.36 -0.59
CA LEU A 85 -7.99 -10.71 -0.35
C LEU A 85 -7.68 -10.93 1.14
N GLU A 86 -8.36 -10.23 2.05
CA GLU A 86 -8.22 -10.43 3.50
C GLU A 86 -9.19 -11.46 4.10
N ASN A 87 -9.89 -12.25 3.27
CA ASN A 87 -10.86 -13.28 3.69
C ASN A 87 -11.94 -12.73 4.66
N ILE A 88 -12.45 -11.54 4.37
CA ILE A 88 -13.51 -10.86 5.13
C ILE A 88 -14.87 -11.16 4.49
N ARG A 89 -15.93 -11.34 5.30
CA ARG A 89 -17.30 -11.46 4.77
C ARG A 89 -17.88 -10.07 4.45
N PRO A 90 -18.15 -9.73 3.18
CA PRO A 90 -18.86 -8.50 2.83
C PRO A 90 -20.39 -8.70 2.96
N VAL A 91 -21.09 -7.60 3.23
CA VAL A 91 -22.56 -7.51 3.26
C VAL A 91 -22.98 -6.26 2.49
N LEU A 92 -24.02 -6.35 1.66
CA LEU A 92 -24.36 -5.31 0.69
C LEU A 92 -25.50 -4.40 1.17
N VAL A 93 -25.31 -3.08 1.06
CA VAL A 93 -26.34 -2.07 1.31
C VAL A 93 -26.52 -1.22 0.06
N ILE A 94 -27.68 -1.34 -0.60
CA ILE A 94 -28.05 -0.51 -1.75
C ILE A 94 -28.76 0.73 -1.20
N ASN A 95 -28.10 1.89 -1.32
CA ASN A 95 -28.49 3.17 -0.73
C ASN A 95 -28.94 4.18 -1.81
N LYS A 96 -29.52 5.30 -1.38
CA LYS A 96 -30.06 6.39 -2.22
C LYS A 96 -31.22 5.97 -3.16
N ILE A 97 -32.04 4.98 -2.74
CA ILE A 97 -33.19 4.50 -3.53
C ILE A 97 -34.24 5.61 -3.77
N ASP A 98 -34.30 6.61 -2.88
CA ASP A 98 -35.08 7.85 -3.06
C ASP A 98 -34.79 8.55 -4.40
N ARG A 99 -33.56 8.49 -4.93
CA ARG A 99 -33.20 9.09 -6.22
C ARG A 99 -33.86 8.39 -7.40
N LEU A 100 -34.12 7.07 -7.32
CA LEU A 100 -34.90 6.35 -8.34
C LEU A 100 -36.34 6.88 -8.44
N ILE A 101 -36.91 7.29 -7.30
CA ILE A 101 -38.26 7.82 -7.18
C ILE A 101 -38.31 9.31 -7.57
N MET A 102 -37.33 10.10 -7.11
CA MET A 102 -37.36 11.56 -7.18
C MET A 102 -36.64 12.17 -8.39
N GLU A 103 -35.45 11.66 -8.73
CA GLU A 103 -34.64 12.16 -9.84
C GLU A 103 -35.03 11.45 -11.14
N LEU A 104 -34.93 10.12 -11.18
CA LEU A 104 -35.21 9.31 -12.38
C LEU A 104 -36.71 9.05 -12.62
N LYS A 105 -37.54 9.15 -11.56
CA LYS A 105 -39.00 8.94 -11.61
C LYS A 105 -39.42 7.62 -12.24
N LEU A 106 -38.63 6.57 -12.02
CA LEU A 106 -38.93 5.22 -12.49
C LEU A 106 -40.23 4.70 -11.87
N THR A 107 -40.96 3.84 -12.58
CA THR A 107 -42.02 3.05 -11.96
C THR A 107 -41.42 2.03 -10.99
N SER A 108 -42.21 1.57 -10.01
CA SER A 108 -41.84 0.49 -9.09
C SER A 108 -41.41 -0.80 -9.80
N GLN A 109 -41.91 -1.04 -11.01
CA GLN A 109 -41.58 -2.19 -11.85
C GLN A 109 -40.20 -2.04 -12.53
N GLU A 110 -39.87 -0.85 -13.03
CA GLU A 110 -38.56 -0.55 -13.62
C GLU A 110 -37.48 -0.48 -12.55
N ALA A 111 -37.79 0.10 -11.38
CA ALA A 111 -36.89 0.15 -10.24
C ALA A 111 -36.50 -1.24 -9.71
N TYR A 112 -37.44 -2.20 -9.70
CA TYR A 112 -37.09 -3.61 -9.40
C TYR A 112 -36.07 -4.18 -10.39
N THR A 113 -36.31 -4.00 -11.70
CA THR A 113 -35.38 -4.43 -12.76
C THR A 113 -34.01 -3.75 -12.62
N HIS A 114 -33.97 -2.47 -12.23
CA HIS A 114 -32.72 -1.75 -11.98
C HIS A 114 -31.96 -2.29 -10.77
N LEU A 115 -32.65 -2.53 -9.64
CA LEU A 115 -32.06 -3.14 -8.45
C LEU A 115 -31.55 -4.57 -8.70
N GLN A 116 -32.25 -5.35 -9.53
CA GLN A 116 -31.80 -6.66 -9.96
C GLN A 116 -30.48 -6.56 -10.77
N LYS A 117 -30.40 -5.63 -11.74
CA LYS A 117 -29.17 -5.41 -12.52
C LYS A 117 -27.97 -4.98 -11.66
N ILE A 118 -28.18 -4.17 -10.62
CA ILE A 118 -27.10 -3.81 -9.67
C ILE A 118 -26.58 -5.06 -8.94
N LEU A 119 -27.47 -5.93 -8.48
CA LEU A 119 -27.09 -7.19 -7.82
C LEU A 119 -26.34 -8.13 -8.77
N GLU A 120 -26.80 -8.25 -10.02
CA GLU A 120 -26.11 -9.01 -11.07
C GLU A 120 -24.70 -8.47 -11.34
N GLN A 121 -24.52 -7.14 -11.38
CA GLN A 121 -23.20 -6.49 -11.52
C GLN A 121 -22.25 -6.76 -10.34
N VAL A 122 -22.74 -6.66 -9.08
CA VAL A 122 -21.90 -6.98 -7.89
C VAL A 122 -21.54 -8.46 -7.86
N ASN A 123 -22.49 -9.34 -8.21
CA ASN A 123 -22.25 -10.78 -8.26
C ASN A 123 -21.29 -11.17 -9.39
N ALA A 124 -21.29 -10.49 -10.55
CA ALA A 124 -20.32 -10.72 -11.62
C ALA A 124 -18.87 -10.41 -11.20
N VAL A 125 -18.67 -9.30 -10.47
CA VAL A 125 -17.35 -8.95 -9.88
C VAL A 125 -16.92 -10.00 -8.86
N THR A 126 -17.84 -10.41 -7.98
CA THR A 126 -17.58 -11.41 -6.94
C THR A 126 -17.28 -12.79 -7.54
N GLY A 127 -18.03 -13.21 -8.57
CA GLY A 127 -17.79 -14.44 -9.32
C GLY A 127 -16.48 -14.44 -10.09
N THR A 128 -15.99 -13.28 -10.54
CA THR A 128 -14.66 -13.16 -11.16
C THR A 128 -13.54 -13.40 -10.14
N LEU A 129 -13.67 -12.84 -8.93
CA LEU A 129 -12.74 -13.08 -7.82
C LEU A 129 -12.75 -14.54 -7.36
N PHE A 130 -13.95 -15.14 -7.26
CA PHE A 130 -14.12 -16.56 -6.93
C PHE A 130 -13.51 -17.48 -8.00
N THR A 131 -13.79 -17.22 -9.28
CA THR A 131 -13.23 -18.00 -10.40
C THR A 131 -11.70 -17.95 -10.39
N SER A 132 -11.09 -16.80 -10.09
CA SER A 132 -9.63 -16.69 -9.89
C SER A 132 -9.16 -17.61 -8.75
N ARG A 133 -9.79 -17.52 -7.56
CA ARG A 133 -9.44 -18.36 -6.40
C ARG A 133 -9.60 -19.86 -6.70
N VAL A 134 -10.66 -20.29 -7.36
CA VAL A 134 -10.89 -21.72 -7.69
C VAL A 134 -9.88 -22.22 -8.73
N LEU A 135 -9.52 -21.40 -9.73
CA LEU A 135 -8.47 -21.74 -10.70
C LEU A 135 -7.09 -21.83 -10.03
N GLU A 136 -6.78 -20.90 -9.11
CA GLU A 136 -5.55 -20.91 -8.31
C GLU A 136 -5.48 -22.14 -7.38
N GLU A 137 -6.55 -22.44 -6.64
CA GLU A 137 -6.62 -23.62 -5.76
C GLU A 137 -6.55 -24.94 -6.54
N ARG A 138 -7.17 -25.05 -7.73
CA ARG A 138 -6.99 -26.24 -8.57
C ARG A 138 -5.58 -26.32 -9.14
N ALA A 139 -4.97 -25.20 -9.51
CA ALA A 139 -3.57 -25.18 -9.94
C ALA A 139 -2.59 -25.58 -8.81
N GLU A 140 -2.98 -25.50 -7.53
CA GLU A 140 -2.27 -26.17 -6.43
C GLU A 140 -2.66 -27.65 -6.30
N LYS A 141 -3.95 -27.96 -6.14
CA LYS A 141 -4.47 -29.32 -5.87
C LYS A 141 -4.15 -30.34 -6.99
N GLU A 142 -4.06 -29.90 -8.24
CA GLU A 142 -3.59 -30.75 -9.35
C GLU A 142 -2.11 -31.10 -9.25
N LYS A 143 -1.25 -30.21 -8.74
CA LYS A 143 0.18 -30.50 -8.56
C LYS A 143 0.40 -31.48 -7.43
N GLU A 144 -0.41 -31.39 -6.38
CA GLU A 144 -0.42 -32.36 -5.29
C GLU A 144 -0.91 -33.73 -5.79
N LYS A 145 -2.04 -33.81 -6.50
CA LYS A 145 -2.51 -35.05 -7.14
C LYS A 145 -1.50 -35.63 -8.14
N LYS A 146 -0.77 -34.80 -8.89
CA LYS A 146 0.26 -35.24 -9.85
C LYS A 146 1.47 -35.94 -9.19
N LYS A 147 1.72 -35.72 -7.90
CA LYS A 147 2.73 -36.48 -7.12
C LYS A 147 2.25 -37.87 -6.71
N GLU A 148 0.94 -38.05 -6.51
CA GLU A 148 0.35 -39.36 -6.17
C GLU A 148 0.02 -40.20 -7.43
N SER A 149 -0.25 -39.55 -8.57
CA SER A 149 -0.75 -40.21 -9.77
C SER A 149 0.29 -40.95 -10.61
N GLU A 150 1.60 -40.83 -10.34
CA GLU A 150 2.65 -41.55 -11.11
C GLU A 150 2.52 -43.09 -11.03
N ILE A 151 1.65 -43.61 -10.15
CA ILE A 151 1.40 -45.04 -9.96
C ILE A 151 0.23 -45.58 -10.82
N ARG A 152 -0.61 -44.73 -11.44
CA ARG A 152 -1.79 -45.20 -12.22
C ARG A 152 -2.08 -44.39 -13.50
N ASN A 153 -1.62 -44.92 -14.64
CA ASN A 153 -2.07 -44.50 -15.96
C ASN A 153 -3.51 -45.00 -16.26
N GLY A 154 -4.34 -44.10 -16.79
CA GLY A 154 -5.66 -44.40 -17.35
C GLY A 154 -6.32 -43.11 -17.84
N ASP A 155 -6.93 -43.13 -19.03
CA ASP A 155 -7.48 -41.93 -19.68
C ASP A 155 -8.53 -41.21 -18.81
N GLN A 156 -8.39 -39.89 -18.68
CA GLN A 156 -9.48 -39.00 -18.29
C GLN A 156 -9.53 -37.82 -19.26
N VAL A 157 -10.69 -37.65 -19.90
CA VAL A 157 -11.00 -36.46 -20.71
C VAL A 157 -11.26 -35.31 -19.74
N TYR A 158 -10.48 -34.23 -19.86
CA TYR A 158 -10.58 -33.07 -18.98
C TYR A 158 -11.86 -32.27 -19.25
N ASP A 159 -12.90 -32.52 -18.45
CA ASP A 159 -14.05 -31.63 -18.36
C ASP A 159 -13.73 -30.48 -17.38
N TRP A 160 -13.53 -29.29 -17.92
CA TRP A 160 -13.21 -28.08 -17.16
C TRP A 160 -14.40 -27.57 -16.31
N SER A 161 -15.62 -27.99 -16.63
CA SER A 161 -16.85 -27.51 -15.99
C SER A 161 -17.19 -28.28 -14.71
N ALA A 162 -17.09 -29.61 -14.72
CA ALA A 162 -17.58 -30.48 -13.64
C ALA A 162 -17.09 -30.10 -12.24
N GLY A 163 -15.81 -29.74 -12.08
CA GLY A 163 -15.24 -29.38 -10.77
C GLY A 163 -15.73 -28.03 -10.20
N LEU A 164 -16.50 -27.22 -10.95
CA LEU A 164 -17.15 -26.03 -10.40
C LEU A 164 -18.39 -26.41 -9.56
N GLU A 165 -18.97 -27.59 -9.81
CA GLU A 165 -20.15 -28.09 -9.10
C GLU A 165 -19.80 -28.71 -7.72
N GLU A 166 -18.51 -28.92 -7.43
CA GLU A 166 -18.01 -29.45 -6.14
C GLU A 166 -17.69 -28.37 -5.09
N ALA A 167 -17.58 -27.10 -5.48
CA ALA A 167 -17.15 -26.01 -4.60
C ALA A 167 -18.36 -25.19 -4.12
N ASP A 168 -18.68 -25.25 -2.83
CA ASP A 168 -19.84 -24.54 -2.26
C ASP A 168 -19.64 -23.01 -2.27
N ASP A 169 -20.19 -22.35 -3.28
CA ASP A 169 -20.27 -20.90 -3.42
C ASP A 169 -21.64 -20.33 -2.98
N SER A 170 -22.50 -21.14 -2.37
CA SER A 170 -23.84 -20.74 -1.91
C SER A 170 -23.81 -19.54 -0.97
N HIS A 171 -22.79 -19.44 -0.12
CA HIS A 171 -22.62 -18.38 0.87
C HIS A 171 -21.95 -17.10 0.33
N LEU A 172 -21.60 -17.07 -0.95
CA LEU A 172 -20.74 -16.05 -1.54
C LEU A 172 -21.50 -14.89 -2.20
N TYR A 173 -22.60 -15.20 -2.89
CA TYR A 173 -23.31 -14.24 -3.72
C TYR A 173 -24.30 -13.39 -2.94
N PHE A 174 -24.41 -12.12 -3.31
CA PHE A 174 -25.38 -11.20 -2.75
C PHE A 174 -26.77 -11.52 -3.29
N SER A 175 -27.64 -12.00 -2.40
CA SER A 175 -28.98 -12.50 -2.68
C SER A 175 -29.92 -12.07 -1.55
N PRO A 176 -30.91 -11.19 -1.81
CA PRO A 176 -31.83 -10.71 -0.77
C PRO A 176 -32.56 -11.81 0.02
N ASP A 177 -32.79 -12.99 -0.58
CA ASP A 177 -33.33 -14.19 0.09
C ASP A 177 -32.43 -14.72 1.22
N GLN A 178 -31.12 -14.51 1.14
CA GLN A 178 -30.14 -14.88 2.17
C GLN A 178 -29.98 -13.82 3.26
N GLN A 179 -30.68 -12.69 3.12
CA GLN A 179 -30.60 -11.51 3.99
C GLN A 179 -29.19 -10.86 4.05
N ASN A 180 -28.34 -11.08 3.05
CA ASN A 180 -27.04 -10.38 2.90
C ASN A 180 -27.13 -9.09 2.04
N VAL A 181 -28.36 -8.66 1.74
CA VAL A 181 -28.68 -7.39 1.03
C VAL A 181 -29.74 -6.59 1.81
N VAL A 182 -29.48 -5.30 2.04
CA VAL A 182 -30.45 -4.32 2.57
C VAL A 182 -30.68 -3.20 1.55
N PHE A 183 -31.91 -2.71 1.49
CA PHE A 183 -32.35 -1.62 0.63
C PHE A 183 -32.63 -0.37 1.49
N ALA A 184 -32.03 0.78 1.17
CA ALA A 184 -32.05 1.96 2.03
C ALA A 184 -32.15 3.32 1.30
N SER A 185 -32.66 4.31 2.03
CA SER A 185 -32.42 5.73 1.81
C SER A 185 -31.90 6.34 3.11
N ALA A 186 -30.58 6.57 3.19
CA ALA A 186 -29.99 7.29 4.31
C ALA A 186 -30.38 8.79 4.36
N ILE A 187 -30.96 9.33 3.30
CA ILE A 187 -31.41 10.74 3.22
C ILE A 187 -32.77 10.91 3.87
N ASP A 188 -33.74 10.05 3.52
CA ASP A 188 -35.09 10.10 4.11
C ASP A 188 -35.20 9.24 5.40
N GLY A 189 -34.15 8.51 5.77
CA GLY A 189 -33.98 7.86 7.09
C GLY A 189 -34.46 6.41 7.20
N TRP A 190 -34.93 5.81 6.09
CA TRP A 190 -35.44 4.44 6.09
C TRP A 190 -34.47 3.42 5.48
N GLY A 191 -34.59 2.17 5.94
CA GLY A 191 -33.95 1.02 5.32
C GLY A 191 -34.62 -0.26 5.77
N PHE A 192 -34.59 -1.29 4.91
CA PHE A 192 -35.26 -2.55 5.17
C PHE A 192 -34.51 -3.77 4.66
N SER A 193 -34.73 -4.89 5.35
CA SER A 193 -34.42 -6.24 4.88
C SER A 193 -35.71 -6.98 4.46
N ILE A 194 -35.61 -7.99 3.60
CA ILE A 194 -36.78 -8.77 3.17
C ILE A 194 -37.46 -9.48 4.35
N GLN A 195 -36.70 -9.84 5.38
CA GLN A 195 -37.16 -10.46 6.62
C GLN A 195 -38.18 -9.62 7.40
N GLN A 196 -38.00 -8.30 7.47
CA GLN A 196 -38.96 -7.40 8.13
C GLN A 196 -40.32 -7.45 7.42
N PHE A 197 -40.31 -7.34 6.08
CA PHE A 197 -41.52 -7.49 5.28
C PHE A 197 -42.11 -8.91 5.31
N ALA A 198 -41.29 -9.94 5.34
CA ALA A 198 -41.74 -11.33 5.50
C ALA A 198 -42.47 -11.52 6.83
N HIS A 199 -41.99 -10.92 7.93
CA HIS A 199 -42.68 -10.95 9.23
C HIS A 199 -44.02 -10.18 9.18
N ILE A 200 -44.02 -8.94 8.67
CA ILE A 200 -45.23 -8.09 8.55
C ILE A 200 -46.31 -8.80 7.71
N TYR A 201 -45.94 -9.39 6.57
CA TYR A 201 -46.87 -10.09 5.70
C TYR A 201 -47.21 -11.51 6.17
N SER A 202 -46.35 -12.17 6.96
CA SER A 202 -46.69 -13.43 7.65
C SER A 202 -47.90 -13.21 8.56
N GLN A 203 -47.91 -12.12 9.34
CA GLN A 203 -49.05 -11.75 10.20
C GLN A 203 -50.30 -11.37 9.39
N ARG A 204 -50.17 -10.56 8.33
CA ARG A 204 -51.33 -10.07 7.54
C ARG A 204 -51.95 -11.11 6.60
N ILE A 205 -51.16 -12.02 6.04
CA ILE A 205 -51.60 -12.96 4.98
C ILE A 205 -51.80 -14.38 5.51
N GLY A 206 -51.12 -14.78 6.59
CA GLY A 206 -51.17 -16.13 7.17
C GLY A 206 -50.27 -17.16 6.48
N ILE A 207 -49.21 -16.71 5.79
CA ILE A 207 -48.19 -17.56 5.14
C ILE A 207 -46.93 -17.54 6.02
N ARG A 208 -46.29 -18.69 6.24
CA ARG A 208 -45.04 -18.77 7.04
C ARG A 208 -43.96 -17.82 6.50
N SER A 209 -43.31 -17.07 7.40
CA SER A 209 -42.23 -16.13 7.08
C SER A 209 -41.11 -16.76 6.24
N GLU A 210 -40.70 -18.01 6.52
CA GLU A 210 -39.69 -18.77 5.75
C GLU A 210 -40.04 -18.92 4.25
N VAL A 211 -41.34 -19.08 3.95
CA VAL A 211 -41.84 -19.25 2.59
C VAL A 211 -41.91 -17.89 1.89
N LEU A 212 -42.28 -16.83 2.62
CA LEU A 212 -42.24 -15.46 2.13
C LEU A 212 -40.80 -15.00 1.85
N LEU A 213 -39.84 -15.28 2.74
CA LEU A 213 -38.42 -14.99 2.54
C LEU A 213 -37.93 -15.48 1.18
N LYS A 214 -38.13 -16.78 0.87
CA LYS A 214 -37.69 -17.43 -0.38
C LYS A 214 -38.57 -17.15 -1.63
N THR A 215 -39.56 -16.25 -1.54
CA THR A 215 -40.48 -15.96 -2.64
C THR A 215 -40.86 -14.49 -2.81
N LEU A 216 -40.45 -13.62 -1.88
CA LEU A 216 -40.60 -12.17 -2.01
C LEU A 216 -39.69 -11.64 -3.11
N TRP A 217 -38.45 -12.14 -3.22
CA TRP A 217 -37.52 -11.84 -4.31
C TRP A 217 -37.70 -12.83 -5.48
N GLY A 218 -37.34 -12.42 -6.70
CA GLY A 218 -37.43 -13.24 -7.91
C GLY A 218 -38.81 -13.27 -8.61
N ASP A 219 -38.94 -14.11 -9.64
CA ASP A 219 -40.12 -14.14 -10.53
C ASP A 219 -41.33 -14.93 -9.96
N PHE A 220 -41.83 -14.46 -8.83
CA PHE A 220 -43.04 -14.96 -8.19
C PHE A 220 -44.17 -13.91 -8.22
N TYR A 221 -45.43 -14.35 -8.28
CA TYR A 221 -46.60 -13.50 -8.08
C TYR A 221 -47.61 -14.13 -7.12
N LEU A 222 -48.35 -13.30 -6.38
CA LEU A 222 -49.49 -13.75 -5.58
C LEU A 222 -50.74 -13.88 -6.47
N ASN A 223 -51.36 -15.05 -6.47
CA ASN A 223 -52.71 -15.21 -7.03
C ASN A 223 -53.75 -14.86 -5.95
N ALA A 224 -54.22 -13.61 -5.95
CA ALA A 224 -55.19 -13.10 -4.97
C ALA A 224 -56.44 -13.97 -4.81
N LYS A 225 -56.93 -14.62 -5.89
CA LYS A 225 -58.10 -15.53 -5.82
C LYS A 225 -57.83 -16.84 -5.08
N ALA A 226 -56.57 -17.26 -4.98
CA ALA A 226 -56.17 -18.54 -4.40
C ALA A 226 -55.32 -18.41 -3.12
N LYS A 227 -54.89 -17.19 -2.76
CA LYS A 227 -53.87 -16.90 -1.74
C LYS A 227 -52.59 -17.76 -1.86
N LYS A 228 -52.26 -18.19 -3.09
CA LYS A 228 -51.09 -19.01 -3.41
C LYS A 228 -50.09 -18.21 -4.23
N ILE A 229 -48.82 -18.37 -3.90
CA ILE A 229 -47.68 -17.82 -4.63
C ILE A 229 -47.37 -18.74 -5.81
N MET A 230 -47.06 -18.19 -6.98
CA MET A 230 -46.80 -18.95 -8.21
C MET A 230 -45.59 -18.36 -8.95
N LYS A 231 -44.77 -19.21 -9.58
CA LYS A 231 -43.68 -18.79 -10.49
C LYS A 231 -44.21 -18.34 -11.85
N GLY A 232 -43.41 -17.56 -12.58
CA GLY A 232 -43.73 -17.10 -13.93
C GLY A 232 -44.60 -15.85 -13.90
N ALA A 233 -44.11 -14.76 -13.32
CA ALA A 233 -44.82 -13.47 -13.28
C ALA A 233 -44.59 -12.70 -14.59
N GLN A 234 -43.33 -12.53 -15.00
CA GLN A 234 -42.93 -11.94 -16.28
C GLN A 234 -43.61 -12.64 -17.47
N ALA A 235 -43.51 -13.97 -17.54
CA ALA A 235 -44.12 -14.80 -18.59
C ALA A 235 -45.66 -14.75 -18.65
N LYS A 236 -46.32 -14.09 -17.68
CA LYS A 236 -47.79 -13.92 -17.62
C LYS A 236 -48.20 -12.45 -17.54
N GLY A 237 -47.28 -11.51 -17.77
CA GLY A 237 -47.54 -10.07 -17.72
C GLY A 237 -47.95 -9.55 -16.35
N LYS A 238 -47.46 -10.16 -15.25
CA LYS A 238 -47.80 -9.78 -13.87
C LYS A 238 -46.59 -9.19 -13.15
N LYS A 239 -46.84 -8.14 -12.34
CA LYS A 239 -45.86 -7.62 -11.37
C LYS A 239 -45.35 -8.73 -10.45
N GLN A 240 -44.06 -8.71 -10.10
CA GLN A 240 -43.49 -9.62 -9.09
C GLN A 240 -44.00 -9.30 -7.68
N LEU A 241 -43.83 -10.25 -6.76
CA LEU A 241 -44.28 -10.14 -5.37
C LEU A 241 -43.61 -8.98 -4.63
N PHE A 242 -42.31 -8.76 -4.83
CA PHE A 242 -41.58 -7.59 -4.31
C PHE A 242 -42.20 -6.26 -4.74
N VAL A 243 -42.55 -6.12 -6.03
CA VAL A 243 -43.15 -4.90 -6.58
C VAL A 243 -44.52 -4.66 -5.95
N GLN A 244 -45.37 -5.70 -5.87
CA GLN A 244 -46.73 -5.60 -5.34
C GLN A 244 -46.79 -5.31 -3.83
N LEU A 245 -45.86 -5.85 -3.03
CA LEU A 245 -45.93 -5.80 -1.56
C LEU A 245 -44.97 -4.79 -0.92
N VAL A 246 -43.85 -4.47 -1.58
CA VAL A 246 -42.82 -3.56 -1.03
C VAL A 246 -42.79 -2.25 -1.81
N LEU A 247 -42.42 -2.29 -3.09
CA LEU A 247 -42.15 -1.06 -3.85
C LEU A 247 -43.41 -0.23 -4.13
N ASP A 248 -44.55 -0.85 -4.49
CA ASP A 248 -45.80 -0.12 -4.73
C ASP A 248 -46.25 0.68 -3.50
N ASN A 249 -46.01 0.18 -2.28
CA ASN A 249 -46.35 0.89 -1.04
C ASN A 249 -45.42 2.08 -0.77
N ILE A 250 -44.12 1.94 -1.03
CA ILE A 250 -43.13 3.02 -0.89
C ILE A 250 -43.40 4.10 -1.95
N TRP A 251 -43.60 3.74 -3.21
CA TRP A 251 -43.94 4.68 -4.28
C TRP A 251 -45.25 5.42 -3.98
N SER A 252 -46.27 4.73 -3.46
CA SER A 252 -47.52 5.38 -3.04
C SER A 252 -47.34 6.36 -1.87
N LEU A 253 -46.40 6.10 -0.96
CA LEU A 253 -46.08 7.02 0.14
C LEU A 253 -45.40 8.30 -0.38
N TYR A 254 -44.40 8.15 -1.27
CA TYR A 254 -43.72 9.30 -1.89
C TYR A 254 -44.67 10.15 -2.76
N ASP A 255 -45.55 9.51 -3.55
CA ASP A 255 -46.55 10.20 -4.37
C ASP A 255 -47.61 10.94 -3.52
N ALA A 256 -48.05 10.34 -2.41
CA ALA A 256 -48.98 10.99 -1.48
C ALA A 256 -48.35 12.19 -0.74
N VAL A 257 -47.12 12.04 -0.21
CA VAL A 257 -46.48 13.06 0.64
C VAL A 257 -45.83 14.18 -0.18
N ILE A 258 -45.11 13.85 -1.26
CA ILE A 258 -44.33 14.85 -2.01
C ILE A 258 -45.09 15.38 -3.23
N THR A 259 -45.60 14.48 -4.09
CA THR A 259 -46.19 14.88 -5.39
C THR A 259 -47.57 15.50 -5.23
N ARG A 260 -48.47 14.85 -4.49
CA ARG A 260 -49.89 15.23 -4.40
C ARG A 260 -50.26 16.01 -3.13
N ARG A 261 -49.46 15.88 -2.07
CA ARG A 261 -49.71 16.47 -0.73
C ARG A 261 -51.12 16.15 -0.20
N ASP A 262 -51.47 14.88 -0.28
CA ASP A 262 -52.82 14.38 -0.02
C ASP A 262 -52.95 13.92 1.45
N GLU A 263 -53.28 14.87 2.34
CA GLU A 263 -53.36 14.64 3.78
C GLU A 263 -54.28 13.47 4.14
N GLU A 264 -55.44 13.34 3.49
CA GLU A 264 -56.36 12.22 3.67
C GLU A 264 -55.72 10.86 3.33
N LYS A 265 -54.95 10.75 2.23
CA LYS A 265 -54.23 9.52 1.90
C LYS A 265 -53.08 9.27 2.88
N VAL A 266 -52.39 10.32 3.35
CA VAL A 266 -51.33 10.18 4.36
C VAL A 266 -51.89 9.66 5.67
N GLU A 267 -53.01 10.19 6.19
CA GLU A 267 -53.64 9.67 7.42
C GLU A 267 -54.09 8.21 7.27
N LYS A 268 -54.68 7.84 6.12
CA LYS A 268 -55.11 6.47 5.81
C LYS A 268 -53.91 5.52 5.71
N MET A 269 -52.78 5.97 5.14
CA MET A 269 -51.52 5.22 5.10
C MET A 269 -50.90 5.08 6.50
N VAL A 270 -50.77 6.16 7.27
CA VAL A 270 -50.25 6.16 8.64
C VAL A 270 -51.05 5.19 9.53
N THR A 271 -52.38 5.20 9.41
CA THR A 271 -53.27 4.25 10.10
C THR A 271 -53.06 2.81 9.64
N SER A 272 -52.91 2.57 8.32
CA SER A 272 -52.63 1.24 7.74
C SER A 272 -51.25 0.67 8.12
N LEU A 273 -50.27 1.55 8.38
CA LEU A 273 -48.90 1.20 8.77
C LEU A 273 -48.71 1.12 10.30
N GLY A 274 -49.60 1.73 11.11
CA GLY A 274 -49.54 1.74 12.57
C GLY A 274 -48.60 2.80 13.16
N VAL A 275 -48.21 3.80 12.36
CA VAL A 275 -47.22 4.84 12.71
C VAL A 275 -47.87 5.95 13.55
N LYS A 276 -47.11 6.61 14.44
CA LYS A 276 -47.60 7.70 15.31
C LYS A 276 -46.90 9.02 14.99
N VAL A 277 -47.36 9.69 13.93
CA VAL A 277 -46.88 11.02 13.52
C VAL A 277 -47.29 12.07 14.56
N MET A 278 -46.36 12.95 14.96
CA MET A 278 -46.66 14.05 15.86
C MET A 278 -47.28 15.23 15.10
N ALA A 279 -48.24 15.92 15.74
CA ALA A 279 -48.94 17.06 15.14
C ALA A 279 -48.03 18.29 14.84
N ARG A 280 -46.78 18.30 15.32
CA ARG A 280 -45.75 19.26 14.91
C ARG A 280 -45.26 18.96 13.49
N ASP A 281 -44.96 17.70 13.21
CA ASP A 281 -44.24 17.28 12.01
C ASP A 281 -45.19 17.23 10.80
N SER A 282 -46.45 16.84 11.05
CA SER A 282 -47.56 16.96 10.09
C SER A 282 -47.86 18.42 9.68
N ARG A 283 -47.48 19.40 10.50
CA ARG A 283 -47.67 20.84 10.22
C ARG A 283 -46.39 21.54 9.73
N HIS A 284 -45.33 20.78 9.45
CA HIS A 284 -44.07 21.36 8.99
C HIS A 284 -44.16 21.78 7.51
N SER A 285 -43.55 22.91 7.15
CA SER A 285 -43.62 23.44 5.77
C SER A 285 -42.93 22.53 4.73
N ASP A 286 -41.91 21.78 5.16
CA ASP A 286 -41.16 20.87 4.29
C ASP A 286 -41.69 19.44 4.38
N PRO A 287 -42.28 18.88 3.29
CA PRO A 287 -42.84 17.53 3.30
C PRO A 287 -41.78 16.43 3.49
N LYS A 288 -40.50 16.73 3.26
CA LYS A 288 -39.39 15.82 3.57
C LYS A 288 -39.24 15.53 5.07
N VAL A 289 -39.55 16.49 5.93
CA VAL A 289 -39.50 16.28 7.39
C VAL A 289 -40.61 15.34 7.83
N LEU A 290 -41.82 15.51 7.29
CA LEU A 290 -42.94 14.60 7.50
C LEU A 290 -42.65 13.18 6.96
N LEU A 291 -42.11 13.09 5.73
CA LEU A 291 -41.68 11.80 5.17
C LEU A 291 -40.66 11.12 6.08
N SER A 292 -39.61 11.82 6.47
CA SER A 292 -38.55 11.25 7.31
C SER A 292 -39.03 10.84 8.71
N ALA A 293 -39.97 11.58 9.29
CA ALA A 293 -40.61 11.21 10.56
C ALA A 293 -41.45 9.91 10.43
N ILE A 294 -42.19 9.73 9.34
CA ILE A 294 -42.93 8.49 9.05
C ILE A 294 -41.97 7.33 8.80
N CYS A 295 -40.98 7.55 7.93
CA CYS A 295 -39.99 6.57 7.50
C CYS A 295 -39.11 6.07 8.67
N SER A 296 -38.65 6.97 9.53
CA SER A 296 -37.82 6.64 10.69
C SER A 296 -38.57 5.87 11.79
N GLN A 297 -39.91 6.00 11.87
CA GLN A 297 -40.73 5.17 12.74
C GLN A 297 -41.10 3.82 12.11
N TRP A 298 -41.32 3.78 10.79
CA TRP A 298 -41.83 2.59 10.11
C TRP A 298 -40.74 1.57 9.79
N LEU A 299 -39.59 2.01 9.25
CA LEU A 299 -38.51 1.14 8.77
C LEU A 299 -37.14 1.76 9.12
N PRO A 300 -36.70 1.71 10.40
CA PRO A 300 -35.48 2.36 10.84
C PRO A 300 -34.23 1.78 10.14
N VAL A 301 -33.50 2.62 9.40
CA VAL A 301 -32.32 2.18 8.63
C VAL A 301 -31.25 1.52 9.51
N SER A 302 -31.05 2.02 10.73
CA SER A 302 -30.13 1.46 11.71
C SER A 302 -30.52 0.03 12.11
N GLN A 303 -31.79 -0.20 12.46
CA GLN A 303 -32.26 -1.52 12.85
C GLN A 303 -32.12 -2.55 11.71
N ALA A 304 -32.41 -2.16 10.47
CA ALA A 304 -32.27 -3.05 9.31
C ALA A 304 -30.82 -3.47 9.07
N VAL A 305 -29.87 -2.52 9.08
CA VAL A 305 -28.44 -2.80 8.84
C VAL A 305 -27.81 -3.53 10.03
N LEU A 306 -28.08 -3.11 11.27
CA LEU A 306 -27.44 -3.68 12.45
C LEU A 306 -27.95 -5.11 12.75
N SER A 307 -29.23 -5.38 12.50
CA SER A 307 -29.79 -6.75 12.56
C SER A 307 -29.10 -7.68 11.56
N MET A 308 -28.90 -7.23 10.31
CA MET A 308 -28.22 -8.04 9.29
C MET A 308 -26.74 -8.25 9.63
N VAL A 309 -26.09 -7.26 10.25
CA VAL A 309 -24.70 -7.38 10.75
C VAL A 309 -24.60 -8.48 11.80
N CYS A 310 -25.49 -8.49 12.79
CA CYS A 310 -25.48 -9.48 13.87
C CYS A 310 -25.82 -10.91 13.37
N GLU A 311 -26.66 -11.04 12.33
CA GLU A 311 -27.00 -12.35 11.76
C GLU A 311 -25.95 -12.93 10.79
N LYS A 312 -25.13 -12.10 10.13
CA LYS A 312 -24.31 -12.54 8.97
C LYS A 312 -22.80 -12.38 9.15
N LEU A 313 -22.35 -11.37 9.90
CA LEU A 313 -20.91 -11.19 10.14
C LEU A 313 -20.43 -12.19 11.21
N PRO A 314 -19.22 -12.76 11.06
CA PRO A 314 -18.71 -13.73 12.02
C PRO A 314 -18.38 -13.02 13.34
N SER A 315 -18.59 -13.73 14.45
CA SER A 315 -17.97 -13.37 15.74
C SER A 315 -16.44 -13.40 15.60
N PRO A 316 -15.67 -12.58 16.35
CA PRO A 316 -14.21 -12.70 16.41
C PRO A 316 -13.70 -14.10 16.78
N LEU A 317 -14.54 -14.93 17.43
CA LEU A 317 -14.29 -16.34 17.74
C LEU A 317 -14.39 -17.29 16.51
N GLN A 318 -14.87 -16.80 15.37
CA GLN A 318 -15.13 -17.60 14.15
C GLN A 318 -14.23 -17.18 12.97
N MET A 319 -13.06 -16.63 13.26
CA MET A 319 -12.07 -16.23 12.25
C MET A 319 -11.49 -17.46 11.52
N PRO A 320 -11.44 -17.48 10.17
CA PRO A 320 -10.93 -18.62 9.41
C PRO A 320 -9.41 -18.79 9.58
N ALA A 321 -8.95 -20.03 9.71
CA ALA A 321 -7.54 -20.37 9.92
C ALA A 321 -6.61 -19.85 8.81
N GLU A 322 -7.06 -19.84 7.55
CA GLU A 322 -6.35 -19.23 6.41
C GLU A 322 -5.96 -17.76 6.69
N ARG A 323 -6.85 -16.99 7.32
CA ARG A 323 -6.59 -15.58 7.66
C ARG A 323 -5.55 -15.48 8.77
N VAL A 324 -5.61 -16.35 9.78
CA VAL A 324 -4.61 -16.41 10.86
C VAL A 324 -3.22 -16.69 10.30
N GLU A 325 -3.09 -17.70 9.44
CA GLU A 325 -1.84 -18.05 8.77
C GLU A 325 -1.28 -16.90 7.92
N LYS A 326 -2.15 -16.20 7.18
CA LYS A 326 -1.78 -15.02 6.36
C LYS A 326 -1.40 -13.80 7.20
N LEU A 327 -1.97 -13.63 8.39
CA LEU A 327 -1.56 -12.58 9.32
C LEU A 327 -0.19 -12.90 9.94
N MET A 328 0.01 -14.14 10.39
CA MET A 328 1.19 -14.57 11.14
C MET A 328 2.40 -14.99 10.29
N SER A 329 2.29 -15.06 8.96
CA SER A 329 3.44 -15.28 8.06
C SER A 329 4.45 -14.13 8.13
N VAL A 330 5.73 -14.41 7.85
CA VAL A 330 6.83 -13.43 7.91
C VAL A 330 7.43 -13.23 6.53
N GLY A 331 6.97 -12.17 5.83
CA GLY A 331 7.34 -11.94 4.43
C GLY A 331 6.86 -13.10 3.55
N ALA A 332 7.78 -13.76 2.84
CA ALA A 332 7.45 -14.96 2.05
C ALA A 332 7.73 -16.29 2.77
N ARG A 333 8.08 -16.29 4.06
CA ARG A 333 8.06 -17.53 4.87
C ARG A 333 6.62 -17.83 5.28
N ARG A 334 6.09 -18.97 4.84
CA ARG A 334 4.77 -19.47 5.25
C ARG A 334 4.76 -19.82 6.74
N PHE A 335 3.55 -19.84 7.31
CA PHE A 335 3.32 -20.21 8.70
C PHE A 335 3.93 -21.58 9.06
N ASP A 336 3.85 -22.53 8.14
CA ASP A 336 4.33 -23.92 8.29
C ASP A 336 5.85 -24.04 8.53
N THR A 337 6.62 -23.00 8.19
CA THR A 337 8.09 -22.94 8.41
C THR A 337 8.50 -22.15 9.65
N LEU A 338 7.54 -21.77 10.52
CA LEU A 338 7.82 -21.13 11.80
C LEU A 338 8.03 -22.17 12.91
N PRO A 339 8.77 -21.85 14.00
CA PRO A 339 9.00 -22.76 15.12
C PRO A 339 7.71 -23.32 15.71
N GLU A 340 7.74 -24.55 16.26
CA GLU A 340 6.55 -25.21 16.83
C GLU A 340 5.87 -24.35 17.91
N GLN A 341 6.65 -23.65 18.75
CA GLN A 341 6.15 -22.68 19.74
C GLN A 341 5.35 -21.52 19.12
N THR A 342 5.72 -21.07 17.91
CA THR A 342 4.95 -20.08 17.12
C THR A 342 3.74 -20.73 16.47
N GLN A 343 3.81 -22.01 16.08
CA GLN A 343 2.68 -22.76 15.56
C GLN A 343 1.59 -23.00 16.61
N GLU A 344 1.96 -23.17 17.88
CA GLU A 344 1.00 -23.31 18.99
C GLU A 344 0.18 -22.04 19.23
N LEU A 345 0.77 -20.84 19.03
CA LEU A 345 0.06 -19.57 19.17
C LEU A 345 -1.15 -19.45 18.24
N LYS A 346 -1.18 -20.12 17.07
CA LYS A 346 -2.36 -20.16 16.19
C LYS A 346 -3.57 -20.84 16.87
N LYS A 347 -3.35 -21.83 17.75
CA LYS A 347 -4.44 -22.44 18.54
C LYS A 347 -5.05 -21.41 19.49
N VAL A 348 -4.20 -20.63 20.16
CA VAL A 348 -4.59 -19.55 21.09
C VAL A 348 -5.32 -18.42 20.35
N PHE A 349 -4.79 -18.02 19.19
CA PHE A 349 -5.33 -16.96 18.33
C PHE A 349 -6.72 -17.32 17.77
N LEU A 350 -6.91 -18.58 17.34
CA LEU A 350 -8.22 -19.09 16.91
C LEU A 350 -9.24 -19.19 18.06
N GLN A 351 -8.78 -19.45 19.28
CA GLN A 351 -9.64 -19.48 20.48
C GLN A 351 -10.01 -18.07 20.98
N CYS A 352 -9.33 -17.01 20.52
CA CYS A 352 -9.52 -15.61 20.96
C CYS A 352 -9.63 -15.46 22.49
N SER A 353 -8.84 -16.24 23.23
CA SER A 353 -9.06 -16.43 24.67
C SER A 353 -8.59 -15.20 25.48
N SER A 354 -9.40 -14.81 26.46
CA SER A 354 -9.13 -13.69 27.39
C SER A 354 -8.77 -14.16 28.81
N GLY A 355 -8.25 -15.38 28.96
CA GLY A 355 -7.79 -15.89 30.26
C GLY A 355 -6.42 -15.33 30.63
N GLU A 356 -6.12 -15.19 31.93
CA GLU A 356 -4.87 -14.53 32.39
C GLU A 356 -3.58 -15.30 32.03
N ASN A 357 -3.69 -16.61 31.74
CA ASN A 357 -2.58 -17.43 31.23
C ASN A 357 -2.42 -17.38 29.70
N ALA A 358 -3.31 -16.69 28.97
CA ALA A 358 -3.22 -16.57 27.51
C ALA A 358 -2.24 -15.44 27.14
N PRO A 359 -1.27 -15.67 26.23
CA PRO A 359 -0.35 -14.62 25.82
C PRO A 359 -1.09 -13.48 25.12
N THR A 360 -1.05 -12.28 25.72
CA THR A 360 -1.54 -11.05 25.10
C THR A 360 -0.89 -10.82 23.74
N ILE A 361 -1.69 -10.70 22.68
CA ILE A 361 -1.28 -10.37 21.31
C ILE A 361 -2.16 -9.24 20.77
N VAL A 362 -1.54 -8.15 20.32
CA VAL A 362 -2.20 -6.94 19.83
C VAL A 362 -1.55 -6.49 18.51
N PHE A 363 -2.34 -6.06 17.54
CA PHE A 363 -1.81 -5.45 16.30
C PHE A 363 -2.10 -3.94 16.27
N VAL A 364 -1.06 -3.12 16.13
CA VAL A 364 -1.16 -1.68 15.87
C VAL A 364 -1.14 -1.46 14.36
N SER A 365 -2.25 -0.95 13.81
CA SER A 365 -2.42 -0.78 12.35
C SER A 365 -1.94 0.59 11.87
N LYS A 366 -2.21 1.66 12.65
CA LYS A 366 -1.65 3.01 12.47
C LYS A 366 -1.65 3.77 13.79
N MET A 367 -0.92 4.88 13.89
CA MET A 367 -1.12 5.87 14.96
C MET A 367 -1.95 7.06 14.46
N PHE A 368 -2.57 7.81 15.36
CA PHE A 368 -3.24 9.06 15.01
C PHE A 368 -3.06 10.10 16.11
N ALA A 369 -2.73 11.32 15.71
CA ALA A 369 -2.63 12.46 16.60
C ALA A 369 -4.01 12.96 17.06
N VAL A 370 -4.10 13.25 18.36
CA VAL A 370 -5.27 13.84 19.02
C VAL A 370 -4.81 15.04 19.84
N ASP A 371 -5.59 16.12 19.85
CA ASP A 371 -5.34 17.26 20.73
C ASP A 371 -5.37 16.82 22.20
N THR A 372 -4.37 17.22 22.99
CA THR A 372 -4.38 17.02 24.46
C THR A 372 -5.66 17.53 25.15
N LYS A 373 -6.33 18.53 24.56
CA LYS A 373 -7.64 19.07 25.00
C LYS A 373 -8.81 18.09 24.84
N ALA A 374 -8.71 17.13 23.92
CA ALA A 374 -9.77 16.15 23.68
C ALA A 374 -9.65 14.90 24.57
N LEU A 375 -8.48 14.65 25.17
CA LEU A 375 -8.23 13.53 26.08
C LEU A 375 -9.16 13.58 27.33
N PRO A 376 -9.65 12.43 27.82
CA PRO A 376 -10.59 12.36 28.95
C PRO A 376 -10.01 12.83 30.29
N GLN A 377 -8.68 12.89 30.40
CA GLN A 377 -7.95 13.39 31.56
C GLN A 377 -8.01 14.93 31.67
N ASN A 378 -8.06 15.63 30.52
CA ASN A 378 -8.09 17.09 30.44
C ASN A 378 -9.49 17.67 30.23
N ARG A 379 -10.45 16.87 29.77
CA ARG A 379 -11.86 17.26 29.70
C ARG A 379 -12.44 17.48 31.10
N GLN A 380 -13.18 18.58 31.28
CA GLN A 380 -14.02 18.77 32.46
C GLN A 380 -15.19 17.78 32.41
N ARG A 381 -15.07 16.66 33.14
CA ARG A 381 -16.14 15.64 33.22
C ARG A 381 -17.43 16.28 33.73
N PRO A 382 -18.60 16.02 33.09
CA PRO A 382 -19.89 16.38 33.68
C PRO A 382 -20.08 15.56 34.96
N LEU A 383 -20.05 16.24 36.09
CA LEU A 383 -20.09 15.61 37.42
C LEU A 383 -21.37 14.81 37.61
N THR A 384 -21.25 13.63 38.22
CA THR A 384 -22.40 12.83 38.65
C THR A 384 -23.23 13.58 39.69
N GLN A 385 -24.52 13.23 39.83
CA GLN A 385 -25.38 13.90 40.82
C GLN A 385 -24.85 13.72 42.26
N GLU A 386 -24.17 12.61 42.54
CA GLU A 386 -23.53 12.33 43.83
C GLU A 386 -22.27 13.19 44.04
N GLU A 387 -21.38 13.33 43.06
CA GLU A 387 -20.25 14.26 43.14
C GLU A 387 -20.71 15.72 43.27
N ILE A 388 -21.83 16.10 42.62
CA ILE A 388 -22.44 17.42 42.79
C ILE A 388 -22.98 17.60 44.21
N ALA A 389 -23.61 16.57 44.79
CA ALA A 389 -24.08 16.60 46.17
C ALA A 389 -22.91 16.72 47.16
N GLN A 390 -21.88 15.87 47.03
CA GLN A 390 -20.67 15.91 47.85
C GLN A 390 -19.94 17.26 47.73
N ARG A 391 -19.77 17.81 46.52
CA ARG A 391 -19.17 19.14 46.34
C ARG A 391 -20.02 20.26 46.94
N ARG A 392 -21.35 20.16 46.90
CA ARG A 392 -22.27 21.09 47.62
C ARG A 392 -22.22 20.92 49.13
N GLU A 393 -21.90 19.74 49.65
CA GLU A 393 -21.72 19.47 51.08
C GLU A 393 -20.39 20.01 51.59
N LEU A 394 -19.29 19.70 50.90
CA LEU A 394 -17.94 20.18 51.18
C LEU A 394 -17.85 21.71 51.02
N ALA A 395 -18.58 22.30 50.05
CA ALA A 395 -18.73 23.75 49.95
C ALA A 395 -19.54 24.35 51.11
N ARG A 396 -20.58 23.68 51.62
CA ARG A 396 -21.33 24.12 52.81
C ARG A 396 -20.48 24.01 54.08
N GLN A 397 -19.66 22.96 54.23
CA GLN A 397 -18.69 22.82 55.32
C GLN A 397 -17.67 23.97 55.27
N ARG A 398 -17.01 24.22 54.14
CA ARG A 398 -16.08 25.35 53.96
C ARG A 398 -16.72 26.73 54.13
N HIS A 399 -18.03 26.85 53.88
CA HIS A 399 -18.76 28.09 54.16
C HIS A 399 -19.10 28.23 55.65
N ALA A 400 -19.41 27.13 56.35
CA ALA A 400 -19.59 27.12 57.80
C ALA A 400 -18.26 27.44 58.51
N GLU A 401 -17.15 26.82 58.10
CA GLU A 401 -15.79 27.08 58.60
C GLU A 401 -15.42 28.57 58.48
N ARG A 402 -15.75 29.20 57.34
CA ARG A 402 -15.56 30.65 57.15
C ARG A 402 -16.46 31.49 58.05
N LEU A 403 -17.74 31.13 58.21
CA LEU A 403 -18.65 31.81 59.12
C LEU A 403 -18.24 31.65 60.60
N THR A 404 -17.53 30.58 60.97
CA THR A 404 -16.93 30.42 62.31
C THR A 404 -15.59 31.14 62.48
N ALA A 405 -14.96 31.58 61.39
CA ALA A 405 -13.69 32.32 61.44
C ALA A 405 -13.89 33.84 61.57
N ASP A 406 -15.03 34.39 61.11
CA ASP A 406 -15.39 35.79 61.28
C ASP A 406 -15.95 36.07 62.70
N GLN A 407 -15.08 36.09 63.71
CA GLN A 407 -15.31 36.85 64.95
C GLN A 407 -14.46 38.13 64.95
N PRO A 408 -15.03 39.30 65.31
CA PRO A 408 -14.32 40.58 65.23
C PRO A 408 -13.52 40.87 66.50
N ASP A 409 -12.21 41.00 66.38
CA ASP A 409 -11.37 41.60 67.43
C ASP A 409 -10.38 42.63 66.86
N LEU A 410 -9.87 43.53 67.71
CA LEU A 410 -9.50 44.89 67.28
C LEU A 410 -8.12 45.08 66.61
N PRO A 411 -7.94 46.14 65.79
CA PRO A 411 -6.85 46.22 64.82
C PRO A 411 -5.62 47.04 65.27
N GLN A 412 -4.41 46.59 64.93
CA GLN A 412 -3.22 47.43 64.85
C GLN A 412 -2.27 47.06 63.69
N SER A 413 -1.55 48.08 63.21
CA SER A 413 -0.58 48.08 62.10
C SER A 413 -1.16 47.83 60.69
N ARG A 414 -0.71 48.66 59.73
CA ARG A 414 -1.11 48.57 58.31
C ARG A 414 -0.06 47.78 57.52
N SER A 415 -0.48 46.67 56.91
CA SER A 415 0.13 46.16 55.68
C SER A 415 -0.97 45.86 54.67
N MET A 416 -0.65 45.97 53.36
CA MET A 416 -1.61 45.76 52.29
C MET A 416 -2.22 44.35 52.32
N PRO A 417 -3.51 44.17 52.00
CA PRO A 417 -4.11 42.84 51.93
C PRO A 417 -3.44 42.02 50.83
N GLN A 418 -2.86 40.87 51.18
CA GLN A 418 -2.35 39.89 50.21
C GLN A 418 -3.50 39.20 49.48
N ARG A 419 -4.15 39.93 48.57
CA ARG A 419 -5.14 39.40 47.62
C ARG A 419 -4.40 38.66 46.50
N GLY A 420 -3.73 37.56 46.86
CA GLY A 420 -2.68 36.95 46.07
C GLY A 420 -2.34 35.50 46.40
N GLN A 421 -3.25 34.73 47.03
CA GLN A 421 -3.21 33.29 46.77
C GLN A 421 -3.54 33.09 45.29
N ALA A 422 -2.59 32.51 44.56
CA ALA A 422 -2.65 32.47 43.11
C ALA A 422 -3.89 31.69 42.65
N PHE A 423 -4.75 32.36 41.89
CA PHE A 423 -5.06 31.76 40.60
C PHE A 423 -3.71 31.58 39.91
N SER A 424 -3.26 30.34 39.83
CA SER A 424 -2.49 29.97 38.65
C SER A 424 -3.42 30.27 37.48
N LEU A 425 -3.18 31.40 36.80
CA LEU A 425 -3.24 31.37 35.36
C LEU A 425 -2.46 30.12 34.99
N LYS A 426 -3.17 29.07 34.54
CA LYS A 426 -2.48 28.05 33.78
C LYS A 426 -1.85 28.82 32.63
N GLU A 427 -0.52 28.82 32.59
CA GLU A 427 0.19 29.14 31.36
C GLU A 427 -0.48 28.32 30.26
N GLU A 428 -0.64 28.88 29.06
CA GLU A 428 -1.26 28.15 27.96
C GLU A 428 -0.31 27.03 27.53
N GLU A 429 -0.36 25.90 28.25
CA GLU A 429 0.38 24.66 27.99
C GLU A 429 0.27 24.41 26.49
N GLU A 430 1.43 24.49 25.81
CA GLU A 430 1.47 24.47 24.35
C GLU A 430 0.62 23.31 23.84
N GLN A 431 -0.16 23.56 22.79
CA GLN A 431 -1.18 22.61 22.30
C GLN A 431 -0.50 21.43 21.61
N LYS A 432 0.04 20.55 22.46
CA LYS A 432 0.76 19.34 22.13
C LYS A 432 -0.27 18.31 21.69
N GLU A 433 -0.04 17.71 20.53
CA GLU A 433 -0.78 16.52 20.15
C GLU A 433 -0.20 15.32 20.90
N SER A 434 -1.06 14.36 21.25
CA SER A 434 -0.66 13.05 21.74
C SER A 434 -1.09 12.00 20.73
N PHE A 435 -0.23 11.03 20.45
CA PHE A 435 -0.54 9.97 19.50
C PHE A 435 -1.17 8.80 20.22
N ILE A 436 -2.27 8.33 19.64
CA ILE A 436 -2.97 7.14 20.06
C ILE A 436 -2.76 6.09 18.95
N ALA A 437 -2.22 4.94 19.33
CA ALA A 437 -2.05 3.80 18.43
C ALA A 437 -3.40 3.08 18.26
N PHE A 438 -3.92 3.06 17.02
CA PHE A 438 -5.16 2.37 16.68
C PHE A 438 -4.88 0.88 16.50
N ALA A 439 -5.48 0.06 17.36
CA ALA A 439 -5.08 -1.33 17.53
C ALA A 439 -6.26 -2.28 17.80
N ARG A 440 -6.03 -3.58 17.60
CA ARG A 440 -6.96 -4.66 17.97
C ARG A 440 -6.25 -5.72 18.79
N VAL A 441 -6.89 -6.17 19.86
CA VAL A 441 -6.46 -7.34 20.65
C VAL A 441 -6.98 -8.61 19.97
N TYR A 442 -6.11 -9.59 19.77
CA TYR A 442 -6.49 -10.90 19.19
C TYR A 442 -6.47 -12.03 20.21
N SER A 443 -5.67 -11.92 21.27
CA SER A 443 -5.69 -12.84 22.41
C SER A 443 -5.15 -12.16 23.67
N GLY A 444 -5.47 -12.72 24.83
CA GLY A 444 -5.18 -12.21 26.16
C GLY A 444 -6.00 -10.97 26.51
N VAL A 445 -5.67 -10.39 27.66
CA VAL A 445 -6.16 -9.08 28.10
C VAL A 445 -5.00 -8.09 28.03
N VAL A 446 -5.26 -6.85 27.65
CA VAL A 446 -4.31 -5.74 27.77
C VAL A 446 -4.67 -4.96 29.02
N LYS A 447 -3.75 -4.83 29.98
CA LYS A 447 -3.94 -4.05 31.21
C LYS A 447 -3.06 -2.78 31.20
N LYS A 448 -3.54 -1.70 31.79
CA LYS A 448 -2.82 -0.43 31.91
C LYS A 448 -1.50 -0.61 32.68
N GLY A 449 -0.40 -0.09 32.17
CA GLY A 449 0.95 -0.29 32.73
C GLY A 449 1.59 -1.65 32.45
N GLN A 450 0.92 -2.59 31.76
CA GLN A 450 1.49 -3.88 31.38
C GLN A 450 2.70 -3.69 30.44
N ARG A 451 3.74 -4.50 30.62
CA ARG A 451 4.89 -4.52 29.71
C ARG A 451 4.67 -5.53 28.59
N LEU A 452 4.97 -5.11 27.35
CA LEU A 452 4.84 -5.90 26.14
C LEU A 452 6.07 -5.71 25.24
N PHE A 453 6.40 -6.73 24.47
CA PHE A 453 7.39 -6.67 23.40
C PHE A 453 6.78 -6.05 22.14
N VAL A 454 7.42 -5.00 21.62
CA VAL A 454 7.14 -4.42 20.31
C VAL A 454 7.95 -5.18 19.26
N LEU A 455 7.26 -5.91 18.39
CA LEU A 455 7.85 -6.66 17.29
C LEU A 455 7.86 -5.79 16.02
N GLY A 456 9.06 -5.42 15.57
CA GLY A 456 9.22 -4.70 14.31
C GLY A 456 8.96 -5.59 13.08
N PRO A 457 8.58 -5.02 11.92
CA PRO A 457 8.21 -5.78 10.71
C PRO A 457 9.37 -6.53 10.02
N LYS A 458 10.55 -6.59 10.66
CA LYS A 458 11.74 -7.34 10.25
C LYS A 458 12.21 -8.34 11.32
N TYR A 459 11.51 -8.45 12.45
CA TYR A 459 11.84 -9.39 13.51
C TYR A 459 11.62 -10.84 13.02
N ASP A 460 12.59 -11.71 13.31
CA ASP A 460 12.55 -13.13 12.96
C ASP A 460 12.49 -13.93 14.28
N PRO A 461 11.39 -14.64 14.59
CA PRO A 461 11.26 -15.35 15.86
C PRO A 461 12.33 -16.44 16.03
N THR A 462 12.93 -16.96 14.95
CA THR A 462 14.07 -17.91 15.06
C THR A 462 15.33 -17.25 15.65
N GLN A 463 15.54 -15.96 15.37
CA GLN A 463 16.66 -15.19 15.91
C GLN A 463 16.38 -14.77 17.35
N GLY A 464 15.13 -14.37 17.65
CA GLY A 464 14.71 -14.11 19.03
C GLY A 464 14.87 -15.32 19.95
N LEU A 465 14.39 -16.49 19.52
CA LEU A 465 14.45 -17.73 20.32
C LEU A 465 15.85 -18.35 20.45
N SER A 466 16.80 -17.98 19.59
CA SER A 466 18.22 -18.38 19.73
C SER A 466 19.05 -17.41 20.57
N MET A 467 18.55 -16.19 20.83
CA MET A 467 19.23 -15.18 21.64
C MET A 467 18.62 -14.96 23.04
N LEU A 468 17.39 -15.42 23.27
CA LEU A 468 16.66 -15.25 24.53
C LEU A 468 16.54 -16.59 25.30
N PRO A 469 16.61 -16.57 26.65
CA PRO A 469 16.26 -17.73 27.47
C PRO A 469 14.82 -18.20 27.26
N GLU A 470 14.58 -19.50 27.41
CA GLU A 470 13.22 -20.05 27.37
C GLU A 470 12.34 -19.42 28.45
N GLY A 471 11.13 -18.98 28.06
CA GLY A 471 10.16 -18.37 28.99
C GLY A 471 10.44 -16.91 29.38
N CYS A 472 11.35 -16.20 28.70
CA CYS A 472 11.67 -14.81 29.04
C CYS A 472 10.47 -13.86 28.91
N THR A 473 10.03 -13.27 30.03
CA THR A 473 9.00 -12.23 30.09
C THR A 473 9.61 -10.83 29.96
N ALA A 474 8.77 -9.81 29.72
CA ALA A 474 9.19 -8.42 29.49
C ALA A 474 9.73 -7.71 30.76
N SER A 475 10.97 -8.06 31.13
CA SER A 475 11.74 -7.48 32.24
C SER A 475 12.82 -6.50 31.77
N ASP A 476 13.36 -5.66 32.67
CA ASP A 476 14.24 -4.51 32.35
C ASP A 476 15.64 -4.86 31.78
N CYS A 477 15.95 -6.14 31.55
CA CYS A 477 17.28 -6.60 31.14
C CYS A 477 17.21 -7.62 30.00
N VAL A 478 16.48 -7.27 28.93
CA VAL A 478 16.50 -8.02 27.66
C VAL A 478 17.83 -7.70 26.93
N PRO A 479 18.53 -8.68 26.34
CA PRO A 479 19.61 -8.41 25.37
C PRO A 479 19.10 -7.59 24.16
N ASP A 480 19.99 -6.83 23.52
CA ASP A 480 19.69 -6.08 22.27
C ASP A 480 19.45 -7.03 21.08
N VAL A 481 18.27 -7.66 21.05
CA VAL A 481 17.81 -8.47 19.92
C VAL A 481 17.33 -7.56 18.80
N PRO A 482 17.84 -7.68 17.56
CA PRO A 482 17.52 -6.76 16.47
C PRO A 482 16.02 -6.75 16.15
N HIS A 483 15.45 -5.55 16.10
CA HIS A 483 14.03 -5.29 15.82
C HIS A 483 13.02 -5.77 16.88
N LEU A 484 13.51 -6.11 18.09
CA LEU A 484 12.72 -6.28 19.30
C LEU A 484 12.91 -5.05 20.22
N SER A 485 11.86 -4.59 20.89
CA SER A 485 11.98 -3.62 21.99
C SER A 485 10.89 -3.84 23.04
N CYS A 486 11.07 -3.35 24.27
CA CYS A 486 10.08 -3.48 25.35
C CYS A 486 9.41 -2.13 25.60
N CYS A 487 8.08 -2.10 25.63
CA CYS A 487 7.29 -0.92 26.01
C CYS A 487 6.39 -1.21 27.21
N SER A 488 6.21 -0.23 28.10
CA SER A 488 5.07 -0.20 29.03
C SER A 488 3.85 0.42 28.34
N VAL A 489 2.72 -0.28 28.36
CA VAL A 489 1.42 0.23 27.93
C VAL A 489 1.07 1.46 28.77
N GLY A 490 0.84 2.61 28.11
CA GLY A 490 0.40 3.84 28.76
C GLY A 490 -1.08 3.79 29.16
N SER A 491 -1.85 4.81 28.77
CA SER A 491 -3.32 4.78 28.96
C SER A 491 -3.99 4.04 27.80
N LEU A 492 -5.00 3.23 28.12
CA LEU A 492 -5.86 2.56 27.13
C LEU A 492 -7.13 3.39 26.91
N TYR A 493 -7.60 3.45 25.67
CA TYR A 493 -8.77 4.24 25.29
C TYR A 493 -9.77 3.44 24.46
N LEU A 494 -11.05 3.57 24.78
CA LEU A 494 -12.17 3.16 23.94
C LEU A 494 -12.56 4.32 23.02
N LEU A 495 -12.86 4.00 21.77
CA LEU A 495 -12.99 4.98 20.68
C LEU A 495 -14.46 5.23 20.35
N MET A 496 -14.98 6.34 20.90
CA MET A 496 -16.36 6.81 20.74
C MET A 496 -16.44 7.90 19.66
N GLY A 497 -15.90 7.60 18.47
CA GLY A 497 -15.86 8.51 17.31
C GLY A 497 -14.93 9.70 17.51
N ARG A 498 -15.43 10.75 18.17
CA ARG A 498 -14.69 11.97 18.54
C ARG A 498 -14.34 12.03 20.02
N GLU A 499 -14.86 11.09 20.80
CA GLU A 499 -14.68 11.06 22.24
C GLU A 499 -13.85 9.82 22.60
N LEU A 500 -13.07 9.95 23.68
CA LEU A 500 -12.13 8.95 24.15
C LEU A 500 -12.51 8.65 25.59
N GLU A 501 -12.81 7.40 25.89
CA GLU A 501 -13.06 6.94 27.24
C GLU A 501 -11.84 6.14 27.71
N GLU A 502 -11.31 6.42 28.90
CA GLU A 502 -10.12 5.75 29.41
C GLU A 502 -10.51 4.45 30.12
N LEU A 503 -9.82 3.36 29.80
CA LEU A 503 -10.03 2.03 30.38
C LEU A 503 -8.77 1.54 31.11
N ASP A 504 -8.95 0.70 32.12
CA ASP A 504 -7.84 0.05 32.84
C ASP A 504 -7.50 -1.34 32.26
N GLU A 505 -8.45 -2.04 31.65
CA GLU A 505 -8.21 -3.29 30.91
C GLU A 505 -9.13 -3.46 29.69
N VAL A 506 -8.67 -4.21 28.67
CA VAL A 506 -9.43 -4.50 27.44
C VAL A 506 -9.24 -5.97 27.01
N PRO A 507 -10.33 -6.73 26.74
CA PRO A 507 -10.26 -8.15 26.38
C PRO A 507 -9.95 -8.40 24.89
N ALA A 508 -9.76 -9.67 24.53
CA ALA A 508 -9.55 -10.10 23.16
C ALA A 508 -10.77 -9.85 22.25
N GLY A 509 -10.52 -9.61 20.97
CA GLY A 509 -11.53 -9.27 19.96
C GLY A 509 -11.84 -7.76 19.87
N SER A 510 -11.61 -6.99 20.93
CA SER A 510 -11.91 -5.55 20.96
C SER A 510 -10.89 -4.69 20.20
N VAL A 511 -11.39 -3.57 19.65
CA VAL A 511 -10.60 -2.48 19.07
C VAL A 511 -10.37 -1.41 20.12
N LEU A 512 -9.15 -0.87 20.21
CA LEU A 512 -8.74 0.09 21.23
C LEU A 512 -7.73 1.13 20.70
N GLY A 513 -7.52 2.18 21.50
CA GLY A 513 -6.40 3.11 21.37
C GLY A 513 -5.37 2.91 22.48
N ILE A 514 -4.06 2.89 22.16
CA ILE A 514 -2.97 2.88 23.16
C ILE A 514 -2.22 4.21 23.12
N GLY A 515 -2.13 4.91 24.25
CA GLY A 515 -1.22 6.06 24.40
C GLY A 515 0.20 5.66 24.80
N GLY A 516 1.20 6.42 24.38
CA GLY A 516 2.59 6.27 24.84
C GLY A 516 3.51 5.36 23.99
N LEU A 517 3.09 4.98 22.79
CA LEU A 517 3.89 4.14 21.87
C LEU A 517 4.69 4.94 20.81
N GLU A 518 4.72 6.27 20.94
CA GLU A 518 5.30 7.25 20.01
C GLU A 518 6.74 6.98 19.57
N GLU A 519 7.59 6.50 20.48
CA GLU A 519 9.02 6.29 20.21
C GLU A 519 9.31 4.93 19.56
N TYR A 520 8.49 3.91 19.87
CA TYR A 520 8.72 2.51 19.50
C TYR A 520 8.09 2.10 18.16
N VAL A 521 6.97 2.73 17.76
CA VAL A 521 6.20 2.34 16.57
C VAL A 521 6.47 3.27 15.39
N LEU A 522 6.84 2.73 14.23
CA LEU A 522 7.16 3.51 13.03
C LEU A 522 5.97 3.71 12.05
N LYS A 523 5.16 2.67 11.83
CA LYS A 523 3.93 2.70 11.03
C LYS A 523 2.89 1.73 11.60
N SER A 524 3.21 0.44 11.53
CA SER A 524 2.53 -0.66 12.21
C SER A 524 3.52 -1.41 13.12
N ALA A 525 2.99 -2.13 14.10
CA ALA A 525 3.75 -3.01 14.98
C ALA A 525 2.86 -4.13 15.51
N THR A 526 3.44 -5.27 15.85
CA THR A 526 2.75 -6.32 16.63
C THR A 526 3.26 -6.24 18.06
N LEU A 527 2.36 -6.15 19.04
CA LEU A 527 2.71 -6.20 20.46
C LEU A 527 2.41 -7.61 20.98
N SER A 528 3.36 -8.19 21.70
CA SER A 528 3.23 -9.54 22.26
C SER A 528 3.75 -9.59 23.69
N SER A 529 3.13 -10.40 24.53
CA SER A 529 3.65 -10.79 25.84
C SER A 529 4.81 -11.80 25.75
N SER A 530 4.94 -12.51 24.62
CA SER A 530 5.98 -13.52 24.36
C SER A 530 6.79 -13.22 23.09
N PRO A 531 8.13 -13.40 23.11
CA PRO A 531 8.97 -13.24 21.92
C PRO A 531 8.78 -14.35 20.88
N THR A 532 8.02 -15.41 21.17
CA THR A 532 7.70 -16.52 20.22
C THR A 532 6.76 -16.09 19.09
N CYS A 533 6.10 -14.94 19.20
CA CYS A 533 5.16 -14.45 18.18
C CYS A 533 5.91 -13.87 16.97
N SER A 534 5.43 -14.18 15.76
CA SER A 534 5.88 -13.51 14.53
C SER A 534 5.30 -12.10 14.42
N PRO A 535 6.03 -11.12 13.86
CA PRO A 535 5.44 -9.84 13.51
C PRO A 535 4.47 -10.06 12.35
N PHE A 536 3.28 -9.46 12.39
CA PHE A 536 2.30 -9.69 11.33
C PHE A 536 2.80 -9.12 10.01
N THR A 537 2.59 -9.85 8.91
CA THR A 537 2.98 -9.44 7.55
C THR A 537 2.57 -7.99 7.29
N PRO A 538 3.44 -7.10 6.78
CA PRO A 538 3.11 -5.69 6.53
C PRO A 538 1.97 -5.54 5.50
N LEU A 539 1.34 -4.36 5.48
CA LEU A 539 0.27 -4.04 4.53
C LEU A 539 0.82 -3.89 3.11
N ASN A 540 0.32 -4.69 2.17
CA ASN A 540 0.49 -4.47 0.73
C ASN A 540 -0.58 -3.48 0.26
N PHE A 541 -0.20 -2.23 0.01
CA PHE A 541 -1.13 -1.20 -0.49
C PHE A 541 -1.36 -1.35 -2.00
N GLU A 542 -2.62 -1.30 -2.44
CA GLU A 542 -2.94 -1.34 -3.88
C GLU A 542 -2.48 -0.06 -4.62
N ALA A 543 -2.51 1.10 -3.92
CA ALA A 543 -1.98 2.35 -4.43
C ALA A 543 -0.53 2.56 -3.96
N MET A 544 0.44 2.38 -4.86
CA MET A 544 1.85 2.70 -4.58
C MET A 544 2.08 4.22 -4.49
N PRO A 545 2.87 4.72 -3.52
CA PRO A 545 3.25 6.11 -3.44
C PRO A 545 4.30 6.46 -4.53
N ILE A 546 3.94 7.38 -5.42
CA ILE A 546 4.71 7.73 -6.63
C ILE A 546 4.98 9.25 -6.72
N VAL A 547 4.04 10.07 -6.27
CA VAL A 547 4.15 11.53 -6.31
C VAL A 547 5.17 11.96 -5.27
N ARG A 548 6.21 12.70 -5.67
CA ARG A 548 7.29 13.19 -4.79
C ARG A 548 7.27 14.70 -4.72
N VAL A 549 7.45 15.27 -3.53
CA VAL A 549 7.62 16.73 -3.34
C VAL A 549 8.75 16.98 -2.36
N ALA A 550 9.70 17.84 -2.75
CA ALA A 550 10.70 18.37 -1.83
C ALA A 550 10.04 19.44 -0.95
N ILE A 551 10.28 19.36 0.36
CA ILE A 551 9.70 20.25 1.37
C ILE A 551 10.83 20.94 2.12
N GLU A 552 10.76 22.27 2.17
CA GLU A 552 11.72 23.13 2.86
C GLU A 552 10.96 24.07 3.81
N PRO A 553 11.48 24.37 5.01
CA PRO A 553 10.88 25.40 5.86
C PRO A 553 11.22 26.78 5.28
N LYS A 554 10.30 27.76 5.34
CA LYS A 554 10.63 29.15 4.95
C LYS A 554 11.75 29.77 5.80
N HIS A 555 11.96 29.25 7.01
CA HIS A 555 13.02 29.65 7.92
C HIS A 555 13.93 28.46 8.25
N PRO A 556 15.23 28.47 7.88
CA PRO A 556 16.11 27.32 8.06
C PRO A 556 16.34 26.94 9.53
N SER A 557 16.16 27.88 10.46
CA SER A 557 16.17 27.62 11.91
C SER A 557 15.11 26.62 12.36
N GLU A 558 14.05 26.42 11.57
CA GLU A 558 12.94 25.52 11.90
C GLU A 558 13.07 24.13 11.27
N MET A 559 14.19 23.83 10.60
CA MET A 559 14.47 22.52 10.02
C MET A 559 14.28 21.35 11.01
N PRO A 560 14.65 21.44 12.31
CA PRO A 560 14.38 20.38 13.29
C PRO A 560 12.88 20.14 13.52
N LYS A 561 12.05 21.21 13.49
CA LYS A 561 10.59 21.09 13.59
C LYS A 561 10.01 20.38 12.36
N LEU A 562 10.52 20.70 11.17
CA LEU A 562 10.11 20.02 9.93
C LEU A 562 10.44 18.52 10.01
N VAL A 563 11.68 18.16 10.36
CA VAL A 563 12.09 16.75 10.47
C VAL A 563 11.29 15.99 11.51
N HIS A 564 10.99 16.60 12.66
CA HIS A 564 10.11 16.03 13.67
C HIS A 564 8.68 15.84 13.13
N GLY A 565 8.06 16.88 12.57
CA GLY A 565 6.71 16.80 12.00
C GLY A 565 6.59 15.82 10.83
N MET A 566 7.64 15.65 10.03
CA MET A 566 7.70 14.62 8.98
C MET A 566 7.78 13.19 9.56
N ARG A 567 8.52 12.97 10.66
CA ARG A 567 8.50 11.68 11.39
C ARG A 567 7.09 11.38 11.92
N LEU A 568 6.41 12.39 12.49
CA LEU A 568 5.04 12.26 12.98
C LEU A 568 4.03 11.98 11.85
N LEU A 569 4.15 12.66 10.70
CA LEU A 569 3.33 12.38 9.51
C LEU A 569 3.50 10.92 9.04
N ASN A 570 4.74 10.43 8.96
CA ASN A 570 5.05 9.06 8.56
C ASN A 570 4.51 8.00 9.56
N GLN A 571 4.25 8.38 10.82
CA GLN A 571 3.58 7.52 11.81
C GLN A 571 2.04 7.61 11.73
N ALA A 572 1.50 8.73 11.25
CA ALA A 572 0.06 8.99 11.17
C ALA A 572 -0.59 8.49 9.87
N ASP A 573 0.12 8.60 8.74
CA ASP A 573 -0.36 8.13 7.43
C ASP A 573 0.44 6.90 6.93
N PRO A 574 -0.23 5.79 6.58
CA PRO A 574 0.46 4.58 6.14
C PRO A 574 1.13 4.71 4.77
N CYS A 575 0.64 5.56 3.86
CA CYS A 575 1.20 5.75 2.51
C CYS A 575 2.10 6.97 2.35
N ALA A 576 2.12 7.90 3.29
CA ALA A 576 3.17 8.92 3.34
C ALA A 576 4.53 8.25 3.57
N GLU A 577 5.53 8.51 2.73
CA GLU A 577 6.92 8.13 3.00
C GLU A 577 7.83 9.36 3.03
N VAL A 578 8.78 9.38 3.96
CA VAL A 578 9.76 10.46 4.10
C VAL A 578 11.13 9.94 3.68
N LEU A 579 11.68 10.51 2.61
CA LEU A 579 12.98 10.16 2.06
C LEU A 579 13.89 11.39 2.11
N ILE A 580 15.15 11.19 2.48
CA ILE A 580 16.21 12.19 2.26
C ILE A 580 16.92 11.80 0.97
N GLN A 581 17.06 12.73 0.03
CA GLN A 581 17.78 12.50 -1.22
C GLN A 581 19.29 12.68 -1.05
N GLU A 582 20.08 12.18 -2.00
CA GLU A 582 21.54 12.35 -2.02
C GLU A 582 21.96 13.83 -2.13
N THR A 583 21.06 14.71 -2.59
CA THR A 583 21.20 16.18 -2.57
C THR A 583 20.98 16.83 -1.20
N GLY A 584 20.53 16.06 -0.19
CA GLY A 584 20.08 16.58 1.11
C GLY A 584 18.62 17.06 1.15
N GLU A 585 17.91 17.08 0.00
CA GLU A 585 16.50 17.45 -0.04
C GLU A 585 15.62 16.46 0.75
N HIS A 586 14.77 17.00 1.64
CA HIS A 586 13.73 16.24 2.32
C HIS A 586 12.53 16.09 1.39
N VAL A 587 12.23 14.87 0.97
CA VAL A 587 11.19 14.54 0.00
C VAL A 587 10.10 13.69 0.64
N LEU A 588 8.88 14.22 0.60
CA LEU A 588 7.66 13.47 0.89
C LEU A 588 7.23 12.69 -0.36
N VAL A 589 6.83 11.44 -0.19
CA VAL A 589 6.18 10.61 -1.22
C VAL A 589 4.73 10.33 -0.83
N THR A 590 3.79 10.47 -1.77
CA THR A 590 2.36 10.18 -1.56
C THR A 590 1.74 9.42 -2.74
N ALA A 591 0.53 8.88 -2.54
CA ALA A 591 -0.21 8.12 -3.54
C ALA A 591 -0.76 8.97 -4.71
N GLY A 592 -1.14 10.22 -4.43
CA GLY A 592 -1.83 11.09 -5.38
C GLY A 592 -1.89 12.56 -4.93
N GLU A 593 -2.50 13.40 -5.75
CA GLU A 593 -2.54 14.87 -5.55
C GLU A 593 -3.40 15.30 -4.36
N VAL A 594 -4.55 14.64 -4.14
CA VAL A 594 -5.45 14.98 -3.02
C VAL A 594 -4.80 14.60 -1.69
N HIS A 595 -4.13 13.45 -1.67
CA HIS A 595 -3.32 13.01 -0.53
C HIS A 595 -2.11 13.94 -0.32
N LEU A 596 -1.38 14.35 -1.37
CA LEU A 596 -0.29 15.32 -1.25
C LEU A 596 -0.73 16.63 -0.57
N GLN A 597 -1.85 17.22 -1.00
CA GLN A 597 -2.38 18.45 -0.41
C GLN A 597 -2.69 18.26 1.09
N ARG A 598 -3.42 17.19 1.45
CA ARG A 598 -3.71 16.83 2.84
C ARG A 598 -2.44 16.68 3.69
N CYS A 599 -1.38 16.03 3.20
CA CYS A 599 -0.12 15.90 3.94
C CYS A 599 0.59 17.24 4.18
N LEU A 600 0.56 18.14 3.19
CA LEU A 600 1.17 19.47 3.32
C LEU A 600 0.43 20.31 4.37
N ASP A 601 -0.90 20.21 4.41
CA ASP A 601 -1.72 20.95 5.38
C ASP A 601 -1.67 20.32 6.79
N ASP A 602 -1.65 18.99 6.90
CA ASP A 602 -1.37 18.28 8.17
C ASP A 602 0.02 18.65 8.74
N LEU A 603 1.05 18.86 7.90
CA LEU A 603 2.37 19.35 8.34
C LEU A 603 2.32 20.80 8.83
N ARG A 604 1.62 21.69 8.10
CA ARG A 604 1.48 23.11 8.42
C ARG A 604 0.70 23.36 9.70
N ASP A 605 -0.47 22.76 9.83
CA ASP A 605 -1.44 23.14 10.86
C ASP A 605 -1.28 22.29 12.14
N ARG A 606 -0.81 21.05 12.01
CA ARG A 606 -0.81 20.07 13.10
C ARG A 606 0.57 19.64 13.56
N PHE A 607 1.36 19.00 12.69
CA PHE A 607 2.55 18.28 13.12
C PHE A 607 3.78 19.17 13.34
N ALA A 608 4.14 19.99 12.35
CA ALA A 608 5.33 20.85 12.44
C ALA A 608 4.99 22.26 12.95
N LYS A 609 3.80 22.78 12.64
CA LYS A 609 3.32 24.12 13.01
C LYS A 609 4.25 25.24 12.50
N ILE A 610 4.67 25.11 11.24
CA ILE A 610 5.59 26.03 10.53
C ILE A 610 5.13 26.29 9.09
N GLU A 611 5.58 27.40 8.52
CA GLU A 611 5.34 27.69 7.11
C GLU A 611 6.31 26.92 6.20
N ILE A 612 5.80 25.89 5.52
CA ILE A 612 6.57 25.10 4.54
C ILE A 612 6.45 25.65 3.11
N SER A 613 7.59 25.74 2.43
CA SER A 613 7.73 25.80 0.99
C SER A 613 7.69 24.38 0.42
N ALA A 614 6.96 24.18 -0.67
CA ALA A 614 6.83 22.89 -1.34
C ALA A 614 7.23 23.03 -2.81
N SER A 615 8.05 22.11 -3.31
CA SER A 615 8.41 22.06 -4.72
C SER A 615 7.18 21.76 -5.59
N LYS A 616 7.31 21.98 -6.90
CA LYS A 616 6.40 21.31 -7.85
C LYS A 616 6.51 19.79 -7.67
N PRO A 617 5.41 19.03 -7.86
CA PRO A 617 5.47 17.58 -7.85
C PRO A 617 6.49 17.03 -8.86
N ILE A 618 7.39 16.19 -8.37
CA ILE A 618 8.33 15.40 -9.14
C ILE A 618 7.77 13.99 -9.26
N ILE A 619 7.97 13.38 -10.43
CA ILE A 619 7.72 11.96 -10.67
C ILE A 619 9.06 11.32 -11.01
N PRO A 620 9.42 10.18 -10.40
CA PRO A 620 10.55 9.40 -10.89
C PRO A 620 10.21 8.87 -12.28
N PHE A 621 11.09 9.07 -13.25
CA PHE A 621 11.00 8.39 -14.54
C PHE A 621 11.76 7.05 -14.48
N ARG A 622 11.77 6.30 -15.57
CA ARG A 622 12.72 5.20 -15.79
C ARG A 622 13.44 5.37 -17.10
N GLU A 623 14.64 4.80 -17.20
CA GLU A 623 15.46 4.86 -18.41
C GLU A 623 15.49 3.47 -19.06
N THR A 624 15.26 3.39 -20.37
CA THR A 624 15.31 2.13 -21.12
C THR A 624 16.00 2.31 -22.46
N VAL A 625 16.32 1.18 -23.11
CA VAL A 625 16.88 1.12 -24.46
C VAL A 625 15.88 0.43 -25.36
N VAL A 626 15.58 1.05 -26.50
CA VAL A 626 14.73 0.44 -27.55
C VAL A 626 15.66 -0.11 -28.66
N ARG A 627 15.12 -0.89 -29.59
CA ARG A 627 15.86 -1.19 -30.83
C ARG A 627 15.86 0.06 -31.71
N THR A 628 16.90 0.27 -32.51
CA THR A 628 16.91 1.34 -33.54
C THR A 628 15.64 1.24 -34.39
N PRO A 629 14.81 2.30 -34.46
CA PRO A 629 13.58 2.25 -35.25
C PRO A 629 13.91 2.09 -36.74
N LYS A 630 12.97 1.52 -37.50
CA LYS A 630 13.09 1.42 -38.96
C LYS A 630 12.66 2.69 -39.68
N LEU A 631 11.77 3.45 -39.05
CA LEU A 631 11.18 4.69 -39.54
C LEU A 631 11.68 5.84 -38.64
N ASP A 632 11.90 7.02 -39.20
CA ASP A 632 12.17 8.23 -38.41
C ASP A 632 10.88 8.85 -37.86
N MET A 633 10.97 9.91 -37.04
CA MET A 633 9.83 10.63 -36.47
C MET A 633 8.91 11.30 -37.52
N VAL A 634 9.37 11.43 -38.77
CA VAL A 634 8.59 11.89 -39.94
C VAL A 634 7.93 10.72 -40.71
N ASN A 635 8.16 9.47 -40.27
CA ASN A 635 7.76 8.20 -40.91
C ASN A 635 8.53 7.83 -42.19
N GLU A 636 9.67 8.45 -42.47
CA GLU A 636 10.56 8.00 -43.55
C GLU A 636 11.31 6.72 -43.18
N ASP A 637 11.45 5.79 -44.11
CA ASP A 637 12.30 4.61 -43.96
C ASP A 637 13.77 5.03 -43.79
N LEU A 638 14.40 4.67 -42.67
CA LEU A 638 15.84 4.77 -42.41
C LEU A 638 16.65 3.76 -43.26
N GLY A 639 16.13 3.41 -44.43
CA GLY A 639 16.58 2.36 -45.31
C GLY A 639 17.95 2.67 -45.91
N LYS A 640 18.94 1.84 -45.56
CA LYS A 640 20.28 1.76 -46.18
C LYS A 640 21.25 2.91 -45.85
N GLN A 641 20.83 4.00 -45.22
CA GLN A 641 21.72 5.13 -44.83
C GLN A 641 22.52 4.94 -43.52
N LYS A 642 22.78 3.70 -43.06
CA LYS A 642 23.69 3.44 -41.92
C LYS A 642 24.72 2.35 -42.22
N LYS A 643 25.87 2.78 -42.76
CA LYS A 643 27.15 2.04 -42.75
C LYS A 643 28.23 2.67 -41.84
N VAL A 644 27.90 3.77 -41.15
CA VAL A 644 28.83 4.52 -40.29
C VAL A 644 28.69 4.13 -38.80
N ALA A 645 27.54 3.60 -38.39
CA ALA A 645 27.35 2.96 -37.09
C ALA A 645 27.78 1.47 -37.14
N ILE A 646 29.02 1.21 -37.56
CA ILE A 646 29.66 -0.09 -37.33
C ILE A 646 29.88 -0.22 -35.82
N ILE A 647 29.74 -1.44 -35.31
CA ILE A 647 29.88 -1.82 -33.89
C ILE A 647 31.18 -1.22 -33.32
N HIS A 648 31.07 -0.12 -32.57
CA HIS A 648 32.16 0.34 -31.72
C HIS A 648 32.27 -0.63 -30.56
N GLN A 649 33.31 -1.47 -30.57
CA GLN A 649 33.82 -2.07 -29.35
C GLN A 649 34.29 -0.91 -28.45
N VAL A 650 33.54 -0.64 -27.38
CA VAL A 650 33.94 0.37 -26.39
C VAL A 650 35.04 -0.24 -25.53
N ILE A 651 36.28 -0.08 -25.98
CA ILE A 651 37.49 -0.41 -25.21
C ILE A 651 37.64 0.68 -24.14
N ILE A 652 37.46 0.32 -22.87
CA ILE A 652 37.70 1.22 -21.74
C ILE A 652 39.09 0.92 -21.17
N LEU A 653 40.05 1.77 -21.52
CA LEU A 653 41.38 1.76 -20.93
C LEU A 653 41.30 2.27 -19.48
N GLY A 654 41.43 1.36 -18.52
CA GLY A 654 41.62 1.70 -17.12
C GLY A 654 43.07 2.14 -16.88
N PHE A 655 43.30 3.41 -16.60
CA PHE A 655 44.62 3.92 -16.20
C PHE A 655 44.82 3.79 -14.70
N ILE A 656 45.80 2.98 -14.28
CA ILE A 656 46.29 3.00 -12.91
C ILE A 656 47.32 4.12 -12.81
N GLN A 657 47.07 5.13 -11.96
CA GLN A 657 48.08 6.10 -11.57
C GLN A 657 48.78 5.63 -10.29
N THR A 658 49.91 4.95 -10.45
CA THR A 658 50.96 4.90 -9.42
C THR A 658 52.02 5.96 -9.73
N ASN A 659 52.89 6.28 -8.76
CA ASN A 659 53.78 7.44 -8.86
C ASN A 659 54.75 7.33 -10.06
N ASN A 660 54.56 8.21 -11.04
CA ASN A 660 55.40 8.47 -12.21
C ASN A 660 55.45 7.38 -13.33
N SER A 661 54.47 6.48 -13.43
CA SER A 661 54.24 5.75 -14.69
C SER A 661 52.77 5.42 -14.93
N TYR A 662 52.36 5.39 -16.20
CA TYR A 662 51.04 4.94 -16.65
C TYR A 662 51.15 3.50 -17.15
N THR A 663 50.62 2.53 -16.42
CA THR A 663 50.47 1.16 -16.90
C THR A 663 49.07 0.95 -17.47
N PRO A 664 48.92 0.53 -18.74
CA PRO A 664 47.62 0.14 -19.29
C PRO A 664 47.22 -1.23 -18.74
N VAL A 665 45.96 -1.37 -18.30
CA VAL A 665 45.39 -2.67 -17.94
C VAL A 665 44.04 -2.85 -18.64
N ASP A 666 44.00 -3.76 -19.62
CA ASP A 666 42.82 -4.09 -20.43
C ASP A 666 41.79 -4.93 -19.64
N MET A 667 41.11 -4.31 -18.66
CA MET A 667 40.45 -5.06 -17.58
C MET A 667 39.00 -5.53 -17.86
N ILE A 668 38.28 -4.95 -18.84
CA ILE A 668 36.92 -5.38 -19.22
C ILE A 668 36.75 -5.31 -20.74
N ASN A 669 36.23 -6.36 -21.37
CA ASN A 669 35.92 -6.40 -22.80
C ASN A 669 34.44 -6.77 -23.04
N ALA A 670 33.78 -5.99 -23.91
CA ALA A 670 32.45 -6.28 -24.46
C ALA A 670 31.27 -6.46 -23.45
N ILE A 671 30.50 -5.37 -23.29
CA ILE A 671 29.05 -5.44 -23.06
C ILE A 671 28.36 -5.04 -24.38
N ASN A 672 28.13 -6.01 -25.27
CA ASN A 672 27.65 -5.73 -26.64
C ASN A 672 26.12 -5.74 -26.80
N HIS A 673 25.37 -6.30 -25.85
CA HIS A 673 23.96 -6.66 -26.07
C HIS A 673 23.03 -6.16 -24.97
N VAL A 674 22.35 -5.06 -25.28
CA VAL A 674 21.15 -4.58 -24.58
C VAL A 674 19.91 -4.91 -25.42
N VAL A 675 18.86 -5.42 -24.77
CA VAL A 675 17.58 -5.74 -25.41
C VAL A 675 16.44 -5.34 -24.47
N SER A 676 15.47 -4.58 -24.96
CA SER A 676 14.20 -4.32 -24.25
C SER A 676 13.41 -5.62 -24.11
N LEU A 677 13.00 -5.95 -22.88
CA LEU A 677 12.29 -7.18 -22.55
C LEU A 677 10.91 -6.91 -21.91
N VAL A 678 10.03 -6.14 -22.56
CA VAL A 678 8.72 -5.68 -22.01
C VAL A 678 7.96 -6.75 -21.19
N TYR A 679 7.74 -7.95 -21.74
CA TYR A 679 7.04 -9.03 -21.04
C TYR A 679 7.82 -9.63 -19.85
N VAL A 680 9.16 -9.63 -19.90
CA VAL A 680 10.01 -10.09 -18.78
C VAL A 680 10.06 -9.02 -17.70
N THR A 681 10.09 -7.72 -18.05
CA THR A 681 9.99 -6.61 -17.09
C THR A 681 8.76 -6.78 -16.20
N GLN A 682 7.60 -7.03 -16.82
CA GLN A 682 6.34 -7.28 -16.11
C GLN A 682 6.38 -8.53 -15.23
N LEU A 683 7.03 -9.62 -15.70
CA LEU A 683 7.24 -10.83 -14.89
C LEU A 683 8.11 -10.54 -13.65
N LEU A 684 9.21 -9.79 -13.83
CA LEU A 684 10.16 -9.45 -12.77
C LEU A 684 9.52 -8.53 -11.73
N GLU A 685 8.85 -7.45 -12.15
CA GLU A 685 8.12 -6.54 -11.25
C GLU A 685 7.09 -7.31 -10.42
N ARG A 686 6.28 -8.15 -11.05
CA ARG A 686 5.24 -8.97 -10.39
C ARG A 686 5.79 -10.07 -9.48
N SER A 687 7.07 -10.42 -9.63
CA SER A 687 7.78 -11.44 -8.84
C SER A 687 8.80 -10.87 -7.86
N THR A 688 8.83 -9.54 -7.67
CA THR A 688 9.89 -8.83 -6.91
C THR A 688 10.20 -9.45 -5.55
N GLU A 689 9.17 -9.76 -4.75
CA GLU A 689 9.38 -10.34 -3.40
C GLU A 689 9.88 -11.79 -3.43
N LEU A 690 9.55 -12.57 -4.47
CA LEU A 690 10.15 -13.89 -4.68
C LEU A 690 11.64 -13.76 -5.02
N ILE A 691 12.02 -12.84 -5.89
CA ILE A 691 13.43 -12.56 -6.24
C ILE A 691 14.21 -12.06 -5.01
N ARG A 692 13.58 -11.21 -4.19
CA ARG A 692 14.13 -10.75 -2.92
C ARG A 692 14.44 -11.92 -1.97
N THR A 693 13.50 -12.85 -1.81
CA THR A 693 13.73 -14.02 -0.96
C THR A 693 14.75 -15.00 -1.55
N LEU A 694 14.81 -15.14 -2.88
CA LEU A 694 15.84 -15.91 -3.57
C LEU A 694 17.26 -15.38 -3.26
N GLU A 695 17.48 -14.06 -3.31
CA GLU A 695 18.80 -13.50 -2.96
C GLU A 695 19.08 -13.52 -1.45
N GLN A 696 18.05 -13.43 -0.59
CA GLN A 696 18.22 -13.67 0.86
C GLN A 696 18.67 -15.12 1.13
N LEU A 697 18.01 -16.11 0.53
CA LEU A 697 18.41 -17.52 0.61
C LEU A 697 19.83 -17.73 0.08
N ASN A 698 20.17 -17.16 -1.09
CA ASN A 698 21.51 -17.23 -1.66
C ASN A 698 22.58 -16.48 -0.85
N SER A 699 22.20 -15.54 0.02
CA SER A 699 23.13 -14.88 0.95
C SER A 699 23.37 -15.75 2.17
N SER A 700 22.31 -16.24 2.82
CA SER A 700 22.43 -17.15 3.97
C SER A 700 23.16 -18.46 3.62
N LEU A 701 22.95 -19.00 2.41
CA LEU A 701 23.66 -20.17 1.92
C LEU A 701 25.17 -19.90 1.73
N ARG A 702 25.56 -18.68 1.35
CA ARG A 702 26.97 -18.23 1.28
C ARG A 702 27.58 -18.00 2.66
N GLU A 703 26.77 -17.63 3.65
CA GLU A 703 27.15 -17.53 5.07
C GLU A 703 27.20 -18.89 5.79
N GLY A 704 26.90 -20.00 5.09
CA GLY A 704 26.87 -21.35 5.67
C GLY A 704 25.68 -21.62 6.60
N ARG A 705 24.67 -20.75 6.62
CA ARG A 705 23.47 -20.87 7.45
C ARG A 705 22.40 -21.66 6.70
N SER A 706 22.00 -22.82 7.24
CA SER A 706 20.83 -23.56 6.78
C SER A 706 19.55 -22.79 7.12
N LEU A 707 18.80 -22.38 6.10
CA LEU A 707 17.43 -21.93 6.24
C LEU A 707 16.51 -23.05 5.71
N ASP A 708 15.56 -23.49 6.53
CA ASP A 708 14.54 -24.46 6.09
C ASP A 708 13.59 -23.79 5.11
N ILE A 709 13.51 -24.33 3.89
CA ILE A 709 12.79 -23.72 2.77
C ILE A 709 11.47 -24.47 2.54
N SER A 710 10.35 -23.75 2.53
CA SER A 710 9.07 -24.34 2.16
C SER A 710 9.10 -24.90 0.74
N PHE A 711 8.64 -26.15 0.57
CA PHE A 711 8.54 -26.81 -0.73
C PHE A 711 7.78 -25.94 -1.74
N ARG A 712 6.67 -25.30 -1.33
CA ARG A 712 5.86 -24.44 -2.21
C ARG A 712 6.60 -23.16 -2.64
N THR A 713 7.57 -22.67 -1.85
CA THR A 713 8.42 -21.54 -2.25
C THR A 713 9.47 -21.99 -3.27
N LEU A 714 10.08 -23.16 -3.09
CA LEU A 714 10.97 -23.77 -4.10
C LEU A 714 10.21 -24.03 -5.42
N GLU A 715 9.00 -24.54 -5.35
CA GLU A 715 8.11 -24.74 -6.50
C GLU A 715 7.68 -23.43 -7.16
N SER A 716 7.48 -22.37 -6.40
CA SER A 716 7.24 -21.03 -6.95
C SER A 716 8.47 -20.51 -7.71
N ILE A 717 9.68 -20.82 -7.22
CA ILE A 717 10.95 -20.47 -7.87
C ILE A 717 11.19 -21.33 -9.13
N THR A 718 10.81 -22.62 -9.16
CA THR A 718 10.90 -23.44 -10.38
C THR A 718 9.89 -23.01 -11.45
N VAL A 719 8.64 -22.69 -11.07
CA VAL A 719 7.63 -22.14 -11.98
C VAL A 719 8.10 -20.79 -12.54
N PHE A 720 8.67 -19.92 -11.71
CA PHE A 720 9.28 -18.67 -12.15
C PHE A 720 10.47 -18.88 -13.10
N LYS A 721 11.37 -19.86 -12.84
CA LYS A 721 12.44 -20.26 -13.78
C LYS A 721 11.85 -20.70 -15.13
N ALA A 722 10.84 -21.56 -15.12
CA ALA A 722 10.20 -22.08 -16.33
C ALA A 722 9.47 -20.98 -17.13
N HIS A 723 8.79 -20.04 -16.47
CA HIS A 723 8.19 -18.87 -17.13
C HIS A 723 9.25 -17.96 -17.75
N LEU A 724 10.37 -17.73 -17.06
CA LEU A 724 11.49 -16.95 -17.58
C LEU A 724 12.17 -17.64 -18.76
N GLU A 725 12.33 -18.96 -18.73
CA GLU A 725 12.83 -19.78 -19.86
C GLU A 725 11.88 -19.75 -21.06
N SER A 726 10.56 -19.74 -20.81
CA SER A 726 9.53 -19.61 -21.85
C SER A 726 9.55 -18.26 -22.56
N LEU A 727 9.76 -17.16 -21.81
CA LEU A 727 9.86 -15.81 -22.38
C LEU A 727 11.21 -15.54 -23.06
N LEU A 728 12.28 -16.26 -22.69
CA LEU A 728 13.63 -16.10 -23.26
C LEU A 728 13.96 -17.16 -24.33
N GLN A 729 12.97 -17.56 -25.14
CA GLN A 729 13.18 -18.49 -26.26
C GLN A 729 13.78 -17.80 -27.50
N GLY A 730 14.90 -18.33 -28.02
CA GLY A 730 15.45 -17.91 -29.30
C GLY A 730 16.92 -18.29 -29.50
N ARG A 731 17.42 -18.21 -30.75
CA ARG A 731 18.80 -18.61 -31.09
C ARG A 731 19.89 -17.88 -30.27
N LYS A 732 19.64 -16.65 -29.82
CA LYS A 732 20.57 -15.86 -28.98
C LYS A 732 20.46 -16.12 -27.47
N TRP A 733 19.39 -16.75 -27.00
CA TRP A 733 19.05 -16.84 -25.57
C TRP A 733 19.16 -18.25 -24.99
N LYS A 734 19.75 -19.20 -25.74
CA LYS A 734 20.01 -20.56 -25.26
C LYS A 734 20.75 -20.52 -23.92
N ASN A 735 20.20 -21.25 -22.94
CA ASN A 735 20.67 -21.36 -21.57
C ASN A 735 20.97 -19.99 -20.92
N ALA A 736 20.23 -18.93 -21.26
CA ALA A 736 20.43 -17.60 -20.67
C ALA A 736 20.01 -17.56 -19.19
N VAL A 737 18.93 -18.26 -18.82
CA VAL A 737 18.39 -18.26 -17.45
C VAL A 737 19.37 -18.84 -16.44
N GLU A 738 20.12 -19.87 -16.82
CA GLU A 738 21.15 -20.50 -15.97
C GLU A 738 22.42 -19.66 -15.84
N ARG A 739 22.59 -18.68 -16.74
CA ARG A 739 23.73 -17.76 -16.81
C ARG A 739 23.41 -16.37 -16.21
N VAL A 740 22.29 -16.21 -15.52
CA VAL A 740 21.98 -15.00 -14.75
C VAL A 740 22.97 -14.88 -13.57
N TRP A 741 23.64 -13.74 -13.47
CA TRP A 741 24.56 -13.40 -12.37
C TRP A 741 23.89 -12.61 -11.24
N SER A 742 22.98 -11.69 -11.59
CA SER A 742 22.18 -10.89 -10.65
C SER A 742 21.03 -10.15 -11.35
N PHE A 743 19.93 -9.95 -10.64
CA PHE A 743 18.89 -8.97 -10.99
C PHE A 743 19.28 -7.57 -10.48
N GLY A 744 18.66 -6.49 -10.97
CA GLY A 744 19.03 -5.12 -10.55
C GLY A 744 18.03 -4.03 -10.93
N PRO A 745 18.02 -2.86 -10.26
CA PRO A 745 18.87 -2.49 -9.12
C PRO A 745 18.49 -3.22 -7.81
N ARG A 746 19.27 -2.98 -6.75
CA ARG A 746 19.10 -3.52 -5.39
C ARG A 746 19.01 -5.07 -5.29
N ARG A 747 19.52 -5.80 -6.28
CA ARG A 747 19.50 -7.28 -6.41
C ARG A 747 18.12 -7.92 -6.64
N TYR A 748 17.05 -7.13 -6.77
CA TYR A 748 15.68 -7.63 -7.00
C TYR A 748 14.90 -6.88 -8.10
N GLY A 749 15.50 -5.88 -8.76
CA GLY A 749 14.84 -5.07 -9.79
C GLY A 749 14.75 -5.72 -11.18
N PRO A 750 14.07 -5.04 -12.14
CA PRO A 750 13.65 -5.61 -13.42
C PRO A 750 14.72 -5.61 -14.53
N ASN A 751 16.01 -5.48 -14.18
CA ASN A 751 17.14 -5.59 -15.11
C ASN A 751 17.92 -6.89 -14.83
N ILE A 752 18.53 -7.46 -15.88
CA ILE A 752 19.24 -8.76 -15.80
C ILE A 752 20.71 -8.56 -16.16
N LEU A 753 21.62 -9.12 -15.35
CA LEU A 753 23.02 -9.32 -15.71
C LEU A 753 23.25 -10.78 -16.11
N LEU A 754 23.78 -11.01 -17.32
CA LEU A 754 24.13 -12.33 -17.87
C LEU A 754 25.65 -12.51 -17.98
N ASN A 755 26.09 -13.74 -17.68
CA ASN A 755 27.43 -14.22 -17.99
C ASN A 755 27.48 -14.88 -19.37
N SER A 756 28.39 -14.43 -20.23
CA SER A 756 28.76 -15.10 -21.48
C SER A 756 30.27 -15.33 -21.59
N VAL A 757 31.03 -15.18 -20.50
CA VAL A 757 32.49 -15.38 -20.46
C VAL A 757 32.84 -16.85 -20.62
N GLU A 758 33.62 -17.18 -21.65
CA GLU A 758 34.07 -18.55 -21.91
C GLU A 758 34.98 -19.07 -20.77
N GLY A 759 34.77 -20.33 -20.37
CA GLY A 759 35.54 -20.98 -19.30
C GLY A 759 35.14 -20.62 -17.86
N TYR A 760 34.44 -19.51 -17.60
CA TYR A 760 34.08 -19.09 -16.24
C TYR A 760 32.74 -19.68 -15.75
N GLN A 761 32.81 -20.78 -14.99
CA GLN A 761 31.65 -21.39 -14.33
C GLN A 761 31.52 -20.97 -12.86
N ARG A 762 30.45 -20.22 -12.58
CA ARG A 762 29.98 -19.85 -11.24
C ARG A 762 28.68 -20.63 -10.96
N PRO A 763 28.39 -21.07 -9.72
CA PRO A 763 27.05 -21.56 -9.38
C PRO A 763 26.01 -20.49 -9.70
N SER A 764 24.91 -20.88 -10.34
CA SER A 764 23.88 -19.95 -10.79
C SER A 764 23.07 -19.36 -9.63
N VAL A 765 22.34 -18.27 -9.86
CA VAL A 765 21.40 -17.67 -8.90
C VAL A 765 20.29 -18.67 -8.45
N TRP A 766 20.15 -19.80 -9.14
CA TRP A 766 19.23 -20.89 -8.81
C TRP A 766 19.82 -21.96 -7.87
N GLN A 767 20.95 -21.71 -7.21
CA GLN A 767 21.64 -22.72 -6.38
C GLN A 767 20.74 -23.31 -5.28
N CYS A 768 19.75 -22.57 -4.75
CA CYS A 768 18.76 -23.09 -3.81
C CYS A 768 17.89 -24.26 -4.36
N LEU A 769 17.85 -24.46 -5.69
CA LEU A 769 17.16 -25.57 -6.35
C LEU A 769 18.06 -26.79 -6.61
N SER A 770 19.35 -26.71 -6.29
CA SER A 770 20.34 -27.74 -6.65
C SER A 770 21.28 -28.05 -5.48
N MET A 771 21.16 -29.25 -4.92
CA MET A 771 22.06 -29.83 -3.92
C MET A 771 23.43 -30.23 -4.54
N ALA A 772 23.98 -29.39 -5.42
CA ALA A 772 25.28 -29.59 -6.05
C ALA A 772 26.40 -29.00 -5.18
N SER A 773 27.44 -29.79 -4.94
CA SER A 773 28.65 -29.36 -4.22
C SER A 773 29.33 -28.19 -4.94
N ALA A 774 29.88 -27.25 -4.19
CA ALA A 774 30.56 -26.07 -4.73
C ALA A 774 31.71 -26.46 -5.68
N ALA A 775 31.70 -25.86 -6.88
CA ALA A 775 32.82 -25.94 -7.82
C ALA A 775 34.10 -25.32 -7.21
N PRO A 776 35.30 -25.80 -7.59
CA PRO A 776 36.56 -25.33 -7.02
C PRO A 776 36.76 -23.82 -7.25
N ALA A 777 37.37 -23.16 -6.26
CA ALA A 777 37.61 -21.72 -6.28
C ALA A 777 38.70 -21.35 -7.30
N GLY A 778 38.34 -20.54 -8.30
CA GLY A 778 39.31 -19.80 -9.12
C GLY A 778 39.48 -18.38 -8.59
N VAL A 779 40.70 -17.83 -8.73
CA VAL A 779 41.11 -16.47 -8.26
C VAL A 779 40.17 -15.35 -8.72
N VAL A 780 39.49 -15.55 -9.86
CA VAL A 780 38.52 -14.61 -10.43
C VAL A 780 37.26 -14.45 -9.57
N ARG A 781 36.87 -15.47 -8.80
CA ARG A 781 35.60 -15.53 -8.06
C ARG A 781 35.48 -14.46 -6.99
N ASP A 782 36.58 -14.06 -6.38
CA ASP A 782 36.55 -13.16 -5.23
C ASP A 782 36.20 -11.71 -5.65
N PHE A 783 36.29 -11.41 -6.95
CA PHE A 783 35.85 -10.17 -7.58
C PHE A 783 34.38 -10.18 -8.06
N ASP A 784 33.64 -11.31 -7.99
CA ASP A 784 32.20 -11.41 -8.34
C ASP A 784 31.39 -10.28 -7.69
N ASN A 785 31.65 -10.02 -6.41
CA ASN A 785 30.93 -9.03 -5.61
C ASN A 785 31.17 -7.59 -6.09
N SER A 786 32.35 -7.30 -6.63
CA SER A 786 32.71 -6.00 -7.19
C SER A 786 31.96 -5.74 -8.49
N ILE A 787 31.92 -6.73 -9.40
CA ILE A 787 31.16 -6.63 -10.66
C ILE A 787 29.66 -6.48 -10.38
N VAL A 788 29.09 -7.33 -9.52
CA VAL A 788 27.67 -7.23 -9.16
C VAL A 788 27.36 -5.87 -8.54
N SER A 789 28.21 -5.33 -7.66
CA SER A 789 27.99 -4.03 -7.03
C SER A 789 28.10 -2.86 -8.02
N GLY A 790 29.06 -2.89 -8.95
CA GLY A 790 29.13 -1.90 -10.04
C GLY A 790 27.88 -1.91 -10.93
N PHE A 791 27.36 -3.11 -11.24
CA PHE A 791 26.08 -3.27 -11.96
C PHE A 791 24.87 -2.76 -11.16
N GLN A 792 24.82 -2.99 -9.84
CA GLN A 792 23.73 -2.42 -9.01
C GLN A 792 23.76 -0.89 -9.01
N LEU A 793 24.94 -0.26 -9.02
CA LEU A 793 25.09 1.20 -9.10
C LEU A 793 24.74 1.74 -10.50
N ALA A 794 25.13 1.05 -11.57
CA ALA A 794 24.78 1.45 -12.94
C ALA A 794 23.28 1.31 -13.25
N THR A 795 22.60 0.30 -12.67
CA THR A 795 21.15 0.13 -12.82
C THR A 795 20.33 1.04 -11.91
N LEU A 796 20.95 1.64 -10.89
CA LEU A 796 20.34 2.63 -10.00
C LEU A 796 20.43 4.07 -10.58
N SER A 797 21.55 4.42 -11.21
CA SER A 797 21.82 5.76 -11.77
C SER A 797 22.02 5.70 -13.29
N GLY A 798 20.94 5.85 -14.05
CA GLY A 798 20.97 5.82 -15.52
C GLY A 798 21.69 7.01 -16.18
N PRO A 799 22.18 6.86 -17.42
CA PRO A 799 23.00 7.88 -18.09
C PRO A 799 22.27 9.14 -18.57
N MET A 800 20.94 9.14 -18.69
CA MET A 800 20.21 10.32 -19.19
C MET A 800 19.91 11.32 -18.07
N CYS A 801 19.41 10.83 -16.93
CA CYS A 801 18.82 11.63 -15.85
C CYS A 801 19.21 11.14 -14.46
N GLU A 802 20.12 10.17 -14.35
CA GLU A 802 20.39 9.42 -13.10
C GLU A 802 19.13 8.81 -12.50
N GLU A 803 18.16 8.41 -13.33
CA GLU A 803 17.00 7.63 -12.88
C GLU A 803 17.26 6.12 -13.08
N PRO A 804 16.64 5.24 -12.26
CA PRO A 804 16.83 3.80 -12.38
C PRO A 804 16.47 3.23 -13.76
N LEU A 805 17.31 2.31 -14.22
CA LEU A 805 17.10 1.59 -15.48
C LEU A 805 15.92 0.61 -15.38
N MET A 806 15.22 0.36 -16.49
CA MET A 806 14.09 -0.58 -16.54
C MET A 806 14.06 -1.42 -17.82
N GLY A 807 13.86 -2.73 -17.66
CA GLY A 807 13.72 -3.69 -18.77
C GLY A 807 15.01 -3.92 -19.56
N VAL A 808 16.17 -3.65 -18.95
CA VAL A 808 17.49 -3.68 -19.57
C VAL A 808 18.19 -4.99 -19.23
N CYS A 809 18.57 -5.76 -20.25
CA CYS A 809 19.50 -6.87 -20.10
C CYS A 809 20.93 -6.40 -20.41
N PHE A 810 21.92 -6.82 -19.62
CA PHE A 810 23.35 -6.62 -19.85
C PHE A 810 24.01 -8.00 -19.95
N SER A 811 24.85 -8.24 -20.95
CA SER A 811 25.67 -9.47 -21.06
C SER A 811 27.15 -9.11 -21.04
N VAL A 812 27.90 -9.71 -20.13
CA VAL A 812 29.37 -9.62 -20.09
C VAL A 812 29.93 -10.75 -20.94
N GLU A 813 30.61 -10.41 -22.04
CA GLU A 813 31.11 -11.40 -23.00
C GLU A 813 32.58 -11.79 -22.75
N LYS A 814 33.41 -10.89 -22.22
CA LYS A 814 34.82 -11.18 -21.94
C LYS A 814 35.34 -10.46 -20.69
N TRP A 815 36.01 -11.22 -19.82
CA TRP A 815 36.68 -10.68 -18.63
C TRP A 815 38.08 -11.30 -18.52
N GLU A 816 39.09 -10.44 -18.47
CA GLU A 816 40.50 -10.83 -18.32
C GLU A 816 41.11 -10.01 -17.19
N ILE A 817 41.87 -10.66 -16.31
CA ILE A 817 42.67 -10.00 -15.27
C ILE A 817 44.13 -10.39 -15.54
N GLN A 818 44.93 -9.45 -16.04
CA GLN A 818 46.37 -9.67 -16.19
C GLN A 818 47.07 -9.51 -14.84
N SER A 819 47.48 -10.63 -14.23
CA SER A 819 48.20 -10.68 -12.95
C SER A 819 49.72 -10.47 -13.07
N SER A 820 50.22 -10.21 -14.28
CA SER A 820 51.65 -10.14 -14.63
C SER A 820 52.45 -9.01 -13.96
N ALA A 821 51.78 -8.02 -13.37
CA ALA A 821 52.44 -6.87 -12.74
C ALA A 821 53.00 -7.13 -11.33
N LEU A 822 52.60 -8.22 -10.64
CA LEU A 822 53.03 -8.50 -9.26
C LEU A 822 54.35 -9.27 -9.14
N THR A 823 54.76 -10.04 -10.17
CA THR A 823 55.99 -10.84 -10.12
C THR A 823 57.24 -10.13 -10.67
N GLN A 824 57.10 -9.05 -11.45
CA GLN A 824 58.26 -8.34 -12.03
C GLN A 824 58.97 -7.37 -11.07
N HIS A 825 58.44 -7.16 -9.86
CA HIS A 825 59.03 -6.30 -8.82
C HIS A 825 59.67 -7.07 -7.64
N GLN A 826 59.87 -8.39 -7.75
CA GLN A 826 60.74 -9.13 -6.82
C GLN A 826 62.09 -9.52 -7.48
N ASP A 827 62.11 -9.81 -8.77
CA ASP A 827 63.35 -10.14 -9.52
C ASP A 827 64.05 -8.88 -10.11
N SER A 828 63.85 -7.70 -9.55
CA SER A 828 64.41 -6.42 -10.05
C SER A 828 65.05 -5.54 -8.96
N GLN A 829 65.51 -6.13 -7.85
CA GLN A 829 66.35 -5.47 -6.84
C GLN A 829 67.58 -6.30 -6.38
N GLU A 830 68.14 -7.16 -7.24
CA GLU A 830 69.45 -7.82 -7.01
C GLU A 830 70.48 -7.56 -8.13
N GLU A 831 70.42 -6.42 -8.83
CA GLU A 831 71.52 -6.03 -9.73
C GLU A 831 71.76 -4.51 -9.80
N ASP A 832 72.20 -3.92 -8.68
CA ASP A 832 72.89 -2.62 -8.70
C ASP A 832 73.94 -2.50 -7.56
N LEU A 833 74.91 -1.60 -7.73
CA LEU A 833 75.97 -1.24 -6.78
C LEU A 833 77.01 -2.32 -6.38
N SER A 834 77.74 -2.85 -7.37
CA SER A 834 79.08 -3.44 -7.15
C SER A 834 80.23 -2.53 -7.61
N ASN A 835 80.38 -1.35 -6.97
CA ASN A 835 81.62 -0.55 -6.99
C ASN A 835 81.60 0.57 -5.93
N GLU A 836 82.01 0.27 -4.71
CA GLU A 836 82.50 1.30 -3.77
C GLU A 836 84.04 1.44 -3.84
N ALA A 837 84.55 2.56 -3.31
CA ALA A 837 85.92 3.01 -3.56
C ALA A 837 87.02 2.18 -2.87
N SER A 838 88.24 2.36 -3.38
CA SER A 838 89.47 1.67 -2.94
C SER A 838 89.86 1.93 -1.47
N ALA A 839 90.66 1.00 -0.93
CA ALA A 839 91.55 1.10 0.24
C ALA A 839 91.02 0.75 1.65
N LYS A 840 91.04 -0.56 1.94
CA LYS A 840 91.28 -1.25 3.23
C LYS A 840 91.75 -0.40 4.43
N SER A 841 91.14 -0.59 5.61
CA SER A 841 91.89 -0.98 6.85
C SER A 841 90.97 -1.41 8.00
N LYS A 842 91.54 -2.14 8.98
CA LYS A 842 90.94 -2.65 10.26
C LYS A 842 89.93 -3.81 10.07
N MET A 843 89.85 -4.88 10.86
CA MET A 843 90.30 -5.32 12.22
C MET A 843 89.11 -5.55 13.18
N GLU A 844 89.21 -6.61 13.98
CA GLU A 844 88.14 -7.31 14.72
C GLU A 844 87.42 -6.49 15.83
N LYS A 845 86.11 -6.75 16.10
CA LYS A 845 85.64 -7.56 17.27
C LYS A 845 84.11 -7.58 17.59
N ASN A 846 83.69 -8.76 18.08
CA ASN A 846 82.69 -9.05 19.14
C ASN A 846 81.19 -8.68 19.05
N PHE A 847 80.36 -9.73 18.91
CA PHE A 847 79.38 -10.23 19.92
C PHE A 847 78.70 -9.27 20.93
N LYS A 848 77.35 -9.34 21.01
CA LYS A 848 76.61 -9.95 22.16
C LYS A 848 75.09 -10.04 21.96
N THR A 849 74.46 -11.03 22.62
CA THR A 849 72.99 -11.23 22.72
C THR A 849 72.65 -11.92 24.06
N CYS A 850 71.58 -11.49 24.75
CA CYS A 850 70.93 -12.09 25.96
C CYS A 850 69.86 -11.09 26.50
N GLU A 851 68.74 -11.44 27.16
CA GLU A 851 67.96 -12.69 27.29
C GLU A 851 66.60 -12.42 28.03
N GLN A 852 65.86 -13.47 28.44
CA GLN A 852 64.78 -13.54 29.48
C GLN A 852 63.27 -13.50 29.11
N THR A 853 62.77 -14.65 28.66
CA THR A 853 61.66 -15.50 29.23
C THR A 853 60.56 -14.97 30.17
N GLN A 854 59.29 -15.37 29.92
CA GLN A 854 58.38 -16.20 30.77
C GLN A 854 57.04 -16.45 30.00
N ASP A 855 56.59 -17.69 29.74
CA ASP A 855 55.79 -18.65 30.59
C ASP A 855 54.33 -18.20 30.82
N GLU A 856 53.25 -19.01 30.78
CA GLU A 856 52.91 -20.41 30.38
C GLU A 856 51.34 -20.48 30.28
N ALA A 857 50.60 -21.49 29.80
CA ALA A 857 50.74 -22.55 28.77
C ALA A 857 49.43 -23.41 28.73
N VAL A 858 49.15 -24.21 27.68
CA VAL A 858 48.19 -25.36 27.67
C VAL A 858 48.33 -26.21 26.37
N ARG A 859 47.99 -27.51 26.43
CA ARG A 859 48.02 -28.53 25.34
C ARG A 859 46.96 -29.63 25.64
N PRO A 860 46.69 -30.61 24.76
CA PRO A 860 46.51 -30.58 23.29
C PRO A 860 45.31 -31.46 22.79
N ASN A 861 44.88 -31.35 21.51
CA ASN A 861 44.85 -32.48 20.54
C ASN A 861 44.11 -32.23 19.20
N GLN A 862 44.80 -32.59 18.11
CA GLN A 862 44.32 -33.32 16.91
C GLN A 862 43.07 -32.85 16.12
N ALA A 863 43.31 -32.13 15.03
CA ALA A 863 42.65 -32.38 13.73
C ALA A 863 43.69 -32.22 12.59
N ARG A 864 43.55 -33.01 11.52
CA ARG A 864 44.61 -33.24 10.52
C ARG A 864 44.84 -32.08 9.54
N LEU A 865 46.12 -31.86 9.23
CA LEU A 865 46.67 -31.11 8.09
C LEU A 865 45.83 -31.18 6.79
N ARG A 866 45.52 -30.00 6.26
CA ARG A 866 45.51 -29.69 4.82
C ARG A 866 46.26 -28.37 4.61
N PRO A 867 46.94 -28.14 3.48
CA PRO A 867 47.70 -26.92 3.26
C PRO A 867 46.76 -25.73 3.04
N GLU A 868 46.91 -24.69 3.85
CA GLU A 868 46.24 -23.42 3.65
C GLU A 868 46.95 -22.65 2.52
N ALA A 869 46.23 -22.36 1.44
CA ALA A 869 46.59 -21.25 0.57
C ALA A 869 46.21 -19.95 1.31
N ALA A 870 47.18 -19.05 1.51
CA ALA A 870 46.97 -17.85 2.30
C ALA A 870 45.82 -16.99 1.74
N SER A 871 44.88 -16.60 2.61
CA SER A 871 43.79 -15.69 2.26
C SER A 871 44.33 -14.27 2.09
N THR A 872 44.71 -13.90 0.87
CA THR A 872 44.97 -12.50 0.51
C THR A 872 43.68 -11.70 0.65
N ASP A 873 43.65 -10.70 1.53
CA ASP A 873 42.46 -9.88 1.79
C ASP A 873 41.97 -9.17 0.52
N CYS A 874 40.83 -9.64 -0.01
CA CYS A 874 40.28 -9.19 -1.29
C CYS A 874 39.67 -7.76 -1.24
N TYR A 875 39.68 -7.12 -0.07
CA TYR A 875 39.13 -5.79 0.18
C TYR A 875 40.15 -4.65 -0.06
N GLY A 876 40.99 -4.80 -1.08
CA GLY A 876 41.94 -3.76 -1.51
C GLY A 876 41.34 -2.68 -2.43
N PRO A 877 42.08 -1.59 -2.71
CA PRO A 877 41.62 -0.49 -3.58
C PRO A 877 41.15 -0.92 -4.99
N VAL A 878 41.74 -2.01 -5.51
CA VAL A 878 41.38 -2.65 -6.78
C VAL A 878 39.89 -3.03 -6.83
N SER A 879 39.30 -3.47 -5.72
CA SER A 879 37.87 -3.81 -5.64
C SER A 879 36.97 -2.59 -5.87
N GLY A 880 37.35 -1.43 -5.29
CA GLY A 880 36.66 -0.15 -5.52
C GLY A 880 36.83 0.37 -6.95
N GLN A 881 38.03 0.24 -7.52
CA GLN A 881 38.29 0.59 -8.92
C GLN A 881 37.47 -0.29 -9.89
N LEU A 882 37.36 -1.60 -9.63
CA LEU A 882 36.56 -2.52 -10.45
C LEU A 882 35.05 -2.23 -10.36
N ILE A 883 34.54 -1.81 -9.19
CA ILE A 883 33.16 -1.32 -9.04
C ILE A 883 32.92 -0.08 -9.92
N ALA A 884 33.86 0.88 -9.93
CA ALA A 884 33.76 2.08 -10.76
C ALA A 884 33.86 1.77 -12.26
N ALA A 885 34.84 0.97 -12.67
CA ALA A 885 35.03 0.56 -14.07
C ALA A 885 33.80 -0.19 -14.61
N MET A 886 33.20 -1.09 -13.83
CA MET A 886 31.96 -1.78 -14.21
C MET A 886 30.77 -0.80 -14.29
N LYS A 887 30.68 0.19 -13.39
CA LYS A 887 29.64 1.24 -13.47
C LYS A 887 29.76 2.03 -14.78
N GLU A 888 30.97 2.43 -15.15
CA GLU A 888 31.23 3.18 -16.39
C GLU A 888 31.03 2.34 -17.66
N ALA A 889 31.46 1.08 -17.66
CA ALA A 889 31.22 0.15 -18.77
C ALA A 889 29.72 -0.04 -19.05
N CYS A 890 28.90 -0.28 -18.02
CA CYS A 890 27.45 -0.31 -18.16
C CYS A 890 26.87 1.01 -18.68
N ARG A 891 27.38 2.16 -18.20
CA ARG A 891 26.93 3.49 -18.61
C ARG A 891 27.21 3.77 -20.09
N HIS A 892 28.42 3.49 -20.57
CA HIS A 892 28.79 3.67 -21.98
C HIS A 892 28.08 2.68 -22.90
N ALA A 893 27.92 1.42 -22.49
CA ALA A 893 27.19 0.41 -23.26
C ALA A 893 25.70 0.77 -23.45
N PHE A 894 25.07 1.41 -22.46
CA PHE A 894 23.72 1.98 -22.60
C PHE A 894 23.73 3.21 -23.52
N GLN A 895 24.69 4.13 -23.36
CA GLN A 895 24.79 5.35 -24.17
C GLN A 895 25.01 5.08 -25.66
N ALA A 896 25.65 3.97 -26.02
CA ALA A 896 25.85 3.53 -27.40
C ALA A 896 24.58 3.00 -28.11
N GLN A 897 23.46 2.88 -27.40
CA GLN A 897 22.17 2.40 -27.92
C GLN A 897 21.13 3.53 -27.96
N PRO A 898 20.03 3.43 -28.73
CA PRO A 898 19.00 4.47 -28.75
C PRO A 898 18.17 4.43 -27.45
N GLN A 899 18.37 5.48 -26.65
CA GLN A 899 17.85 5.64 -25.28
C GLN A 899 16.41 6.18 -25.33
N ARG A 900 15.53 5.73 -24.43
CA ARG A 900 14.18 6.28 -24.27
C ARG A 900 13.81 6.42 -22.80
N LEU A 901 13.11 7.51 -22.49
CA LEU A 901 12.53 7.76 -21.19
C LEU A 901 11.19 7.01 -21.10
N MET A 902 10.94 6.33 -19.98
CA MET A 902 9.64 5.74 -19.67
C MET A 902 8.91 6.62 -18.65
N ALA A 903 7.66 6.93 -18.94
CA ALA A 903 6.77 7.64 -18.03
C ALA A 903 5.94 6.65 -17.22
N ALA A 904 5.62 7.02 -15.97
CA ALA A 904 4.55 6.36 -15.23
C ALA A 904 3.20 6.70 -15.89
N MET A 905 2.35 5.69 -16.07
CA MET A 905 1.00 5.87 -16.59
C MET A 905 -0.04 5.52 -15.51
N TYR A 906 -0.98 6.44 -15.28
CA TYR A 906 -2.24 6.11 -14.61
C TYR A 906 -3.20 5.49 -15.63
N THR A 907 -3.84 4.37 -15.25
CA THR A 907 -5.13 4.02 -15.84
C THR A 907 -6.17 4.95 -15.23
N CYS A 908 -6.96 5.57 -16.09
CA CYS A 908 -8.00 6.52 -15.74
C CYS A 908 -9.35 5.92 -16.12
N GLU A 909 -10.19 5.62 -15.13
CA GLU A 909 -11.58 5.22 -15.35
C GLU A 909 -12.48 6.42 -15.09
N ILE A 910 -13.21 6.85 -16.12
CA ILE A 910 -14.06 8.05 -16.07
C ILE A 910 -15.50 7.62 -16.26
N MET A 911 -16.34 7.85 -15.25
CA MET A 911 -17.79 7.77 -15.39
C MET A 911 -18.31 9.13 -15.88
N ALA A 912 -19.04 9.13 -16.98
CA ALA A 912 -19.53 10.34 -17.65
C ALA A 912 -20.90 10.12 -18.32
N THR A 913 -21.71 11.16 -18.50
CA THR A 913 -22.93 11.10 -19.34
C THR A 913 -22.62 11.36 -20.81
N GLY A 914 -23.44 10.86 -21.72
CA GLY A 914 -23.27 11.01 -23.18
C GLY A 914 -23.07 12.45 -23.65
N GLU A 915 -23.72 13.42 -23.00
CA GLU A 915 -23.65 14.85 -23.33
C GLU A 915 -22.26 15.48 -23.08
N VAL A 916 -21.45 14.91 -22.18
CA VAL A 916 -20.15 15.49 -21.79
C VAL A 916 -18.93 14.74 -22.34
N LEU A 917 -19.11 13.61 -23.03
CA LEU A 917 -18.03 12.79 -23.59
C LEU A 917 -17.04 13.61 -24.43
N GLY A 918 -17.54 14.43 -25.37
CA GLY A 918 -16.69 15.30 -26.20
C GLY A 918 -15.85 16.31 -25.40
N ARG A 919 -16.33 16.74 -24.21
CA ARG A 919 -15.55 17.60 -23.30
C ARG A 919 -14.48 16.82 -22.56
N VAL A 920 -14.77 15.58 -22.16
CA VAL A 920 -13.81 14.66 -21.53
C VAL A 920 -12.68 14.31 -22.51
N TYR A 921 -13.01 13.96 -23.74
CA TYR A 921 -12.03 13.70 -24.81
C TYR A 921 -11.18 14.93 -25.13
N GLY A 922 -11.77 16.13 -25.12
CA GLY A 922 -11.03 17.40 -25.24
C GLY A 922 -10.10 17.76 -24.06
N VAL A 923 -10.22 17.09 -22.90
CA VAL A 923 -9.24 17.22 -21.79
C VAL A 923 -8.21 16.10 -21.85
N LEU A 924 -8.62 14.86 -22.15
CA LEU A 924 -7.69 13.73 -22.34
C LEU A 924 -6.68 14.01 -23.45
N GLY A 925 -7.14 14.37 -24.66
CA GLY A 925 -6.26 14.65 -25.80
C GLY A 925 -5.29 15.81 -25.57
N LYS A 926 -5.69 16.83 -24.79
CA LYS A 926 -4.82 17.94 -24.38
C LYS A 926 -3.66 17.50 -23.47
N ARG A 927 -3.82 16.40 -22.74
CA ARG A 927 -2.85 15.86 -21.76
C ARG A 927 -2.28 14.49 -22.17
N GLU A 928 -2.20 14.26 -23.49
CA GLU A 928 -1.63 13.04 -24.11
C GLU A 928 -2.32 11.72 -23.68
N GLY A 929 -3.58 11.80 -23.22
CA GLY A 929 -4.34 10.63 -22.76
C GLY A 929 -4.88 9.77 -23.90
N ARG A 930 -4.55 8.48 -23.92
CA ARG A 930 -5.02 7.49 -24.90
C ARG A 930 -6.19 6.69 -24.35
N ILE A 931 -7.34 6.72 -25.03
CA ILE A 931 -8.49 5.87 -24.71
C ILE A 931 -8.15 4.42 -25.08
N LEU A 932 -8.48 3.47 -24.20
CA LEU A 932 -8.34 2.03 -24.43
C LEU A 932 -9.70 1.37 -24.73
N ASN A 933 -10.75 1.78 -24.03
CA ASN A 933 -12.09 1.20 -24.15
C ASN A 933 -13.17 2.22 -23.76
N GLU A 934 -14.37 2.09 -24.34
CA GLU A 934 -15.56 2.90 -24.06
C GLU A 934 -16.77 1.97 -23.94
N GLU A 935 -17.34 1.87 -22.74
CA GLU A 935 -18.42 0.94 -22.41
C GLU A 935 -19.64 1.68 -21.83
N MET A 936 -20.84 1.42 -22.35
CA MET A 936 -22.07 1.97 -21.78
C MET A 936 -22.54 1.12 -20.60
N LYS A 937 -22.80 1.73 -19.43
CA LYS A 937 -23.37 1.02 -18.27
C LYS A 937 -24.83 0.66 -18.54
N GLU A 938 -25.10 -0.62 -18.78
CA GLU A 938 -26.46 -1.13 -18.98
C GLU A 938 -27.45 -0.64 -17.91
N GLY A 939 -28.58 -0.09 -18.36
CA GLY A 939 -29.64 0.43 -17.48
C GLY A 939 -29.48 1.90 -17.08
N THR A 940 -28.36 2.54 -17.40
CA THR A 940 -28.11 3.97 -17.12
C THR A 940 -27.69 4.73 -18.37
N ASN A 941 -27.77 6.06 -18.35
CA ASN A 941 -27.25 6.94 -19.41
C ASN A 941 -25.77 7.30 -19.22
N MET A 942 -25.01 6.45 -18.50
CA MET A 942 -23.60 6.67 -18.19
C MET A 942 -22.69 5.74 -18.98
N PHE A 943 -21.53 6.27 -19.35
CA PHE A 943 -20.43 5.56 -19.99
C PHE A 943 -19.26 5.46 -19.02
N ILE A 944 -18.54 4.34 -19.07
CA ILE A 944 -17.20 4.18 -18.51
C ILE A 944 -16.22 4.32 -19.66
N ILE A 945 -15.41 5.38 -19.62
CA ILE A 945 -14.23 5.52 -20.46
C ILE A 945 -13.05 4.94 -19.68
N LYS A 946 -12.33 3.97 -20.25
CA LYS A 946 -11.04 3.49 -19.72
C LYS A 946 -9.93 4.05 -20.60
N ALA A 947 -9.08 4.90 -20.03
CA ALA A 947 -7.96 5.53 -20.72
C ALA A 947 -6.64 5.32 -19.95
N VAL A 948 -5.51 5.62 -20.59
CA VAL A 948 -4.22 5.83 -19.92
C VAL A 948 -3.78 7.28 -20.04
N LEU A 949 -3.18 7.81 -18.98
CA LEU A 949 -2.75 9.21 -18.85
C LEU A 949 -1.35 9.26 -18.20
N PRO A 950 -0.39 10.02 -18.75
CA PRO A 950 0.90 10.21 -18.09
C PRO A 950 0.74 10.89 -16.73
N VAL A 951 1.37 10.34 -15.68
CA VAL A 951 1.32 10.89 -14.32
C VAL A 951 1.84 12.35 -14.28
N ALA A 952 2.74 12.72 -15.19
CA ALA A 952 3.28 14.08 -15.29
C ALA A 952 2.24 15.13 -15.72
N GLU A 953 1.27 14.72 -16.53
CA GLU A 953 0.21 15.59 -17.04
C GLU A 953 -1.14 15.30 -16.35
N SER A 954 -1.16 14.55 -15.23
CA SER A 954 -2.37 14.28 -14.45
C SER A 954 -2.65 15.31 -13.33
N PHE A 955 -1.70 16.17 -12.96
CA PHE A 955 -1.94 17.17 -11.91
C PHE A 955 -3.00 18.22 -12.33
N GLY A 956 -3.98 18.45 -11.47
CA GLY A 956 -5.18 19.26 -11.77
C GLY A 956 -6.10 18.68 -12.86
N PHE A 957 -5.91 17.44 -13.30
CA PHE A 957 -6.75 16.80 -14.32
C PHE A 957 -8.19 16.56 -13.82
N ALA A 958 -8.34 16.09 -12.57
CA ALA A 958 -9.63 15.83 -11.96
C ALA A 958 -10.47 17.13 -11.88
N ASP A 959 -9.85 18.24 -11.48
CA ASP A 959 -10.50 19.55 -11.42
C ASP A 959 -10.74 20.15 -12.80
N GLU A 960 -9.85 19.96 -13.78
CA GLU A 960 -10.10 20.41 -15.15
C GLU A 960 -11.31 19.68 -15.78
N ILE A 961 -11.44 18.36 -15.58
CA ILE A 961 -12.64 17.62 -16.00
C ILE A 961 -13.86 18.11 -15.22
N ARG A 962 -13.83 18.09 -13.88
CA ARG A 962 -14.96 18.49 -13.02
C ARG A 962 -15.46 19.90 -13.36
N LYS A 963 -14.57 20.83 -13.68
CA LYS A 963 -14.89 22.21 -14.09
C LYS A 963 -15.47 22.29 -15.50
N ARG A 964 -15.01 21.48 -16.47
CA ARG A 964 -15.58 21.48 -17.85
C ARG A 964 -16.89 20.71 -17.97
N THR A 965 -17.14 19.72 -17.12
CA THR A 965 -18.36 18.89 -17.10
C THR A 965 -19.38 19.33 -16.05
N SER A 966 -19.11 20.40 -15.29
CA SER A 966 -19.93 20.85 -14.15
C SER A 966 -20.18 19.76 -13.10
N GLY A 967 -19.24 18.82 -12.95
CA GLY A 967 -19.34 17.66 -12.06
C GLY A 967 -19.99 16.41 -12.67
N LEU A 968 -20.52 16.46 -13.91
CA LEU A 968 -21.16 15.32 -14.59
C LEU A 968 -20.18 14.23 -15.06
N ALA A 969 -18.88 14.44 -14.89
CA ALA A 969 -17.87 13.41 -15.02
C ALA A 969 -16.85 13.52 -13.87
N SER A 970 -16.47 12.38 -13.30
CA SER A 970 -15.39 12.28 -12.32
C SER A 970 -14.41 11.19 -12.74
N PRO A 971 -13.13 11.50 -12.97
CA PRO A 971 -12.10 10.50 -13.22
C PRO A 971 -11.67 9.83 -11.91
N GLN A 972 -11.25 8.57 -12.00
CA GLN A 972 -10.56 7.83 -10.96
C GLN A 972 -9.20 7.39 -11.53
N LEU A 973 -8.10 7.79 -10.88
CA LEU A 973 -6.73 7.52 -11.33
C LEU A 973 -6.13 6.39 -10.49
N VAL A 974 -5.58 5.36 -11.15
CA VAL A 974 -4.91 4.22 -10.50
C VAL A 974 -3.60 3.94 -11.23
N PHE A 975 -2.52 3.67 -10.49
CA PHE A 975 -1.24 3.32 -11.13
C PHE A 975 -1.36 2.01 -11.92
N SER A 976 -0.84 2.01 -13.15
CA SER A 976 -1.01 0.91 -14.10
C SER A 976 0.33 0.25 -14.39
N HIS A 977 1.24 0.99 -15.04
CA HIS A 977 2.55 0.51 -15.47
C HIS A 977 3.43 1.67 -15.95
N TRP A 978 4.64 1.34 -16.41
CA TRP A 978 5.56 2.25 -17.08
C TRP A 978 5.45 2.08 -18.60
N GLU A 979 5.17 3.16 -19.33
CA GLU A 979 5.10 3.15 -20.80
C GLU A 979 6.29 3.92 -21.39
N VAL A 980 6.86 3.41 -22.49
CA VAL A 980 8.00 4.06 -23.17
C VAL A 980 7.49 5.26 -23.97
N LEU A 981 8.06 6.44 -23.75
CA LEU A 981 7.73 7.61 -24.59
C LEU A 981 8.21 7.37 -26.02
N THR A 982 7.34 7.67 -26.99
CA THR A 982 7.62 7.48 -28.42
C THR A 982 8.67 8.47 -28.94
N SER A 983 8.57 9.73 -28.53
CA SER A 983 9.51 10.81 -28.84
C SER A 983 10.91 10.51 -28.33
N ASP A 984 11.91 10.74 -29.17
CA ASP A 984 13.32 10.66 -28.79
C ASP A 984 13.72 11.91 -27.97
N PRO A 985 14.26 11.79 -26.75
CA PRO A 985 14.68 12.96 -25.98
C PRO A 985 15.87 13.73 -26.59
N TYR A 986 16.61 13.15 -27.54
CA TYR A 986 17.78 13.78 -28.18
C TYR A 986 17.54 14.18 -29.65
N TRP A 987 16.36 13.94 -30.22
CA TRP A 987 16.04 14.33 -31.60
C TRP A 987 15.76 15.83 -31.70
N VAL A 988 16.42 16.46 -32.65
CA VAL A 988 16.32 17.87 -33.04
C VAL A 988 16.25 17.87 -34.57
N PRO A 989 15.31 18.60 -35.21
CA PRO A 989 15.25 18.67 -36.67
C PRO A 989 16.53 19.32 -37.22
N THR A 990 17.13 18.69 -38.22
CA THR A 990 18.42 19.05 -38.80
C THR A 990 18.33 19.66 -40.20
N THR A 991 17.25 19.39 -40.94
CA THR A 991 17.01 19.97 -42.27
C THR A 991 15.78 20.89 -42.29
N GLU A 992 15.75 21.82 -43.25
CA GLU A 992 14.57 22.67 -43.50
C GLU A 992 13.39 21.82 -44.01
N GLU A 993 13.65 20.69 -44.67
CA GLU A 993 12.62 19.75 -45.14
C GLU A 993 11.96 18.99 -43.99
N GLU A 994 12.74 18.52 -42.99
CA GLU A 994 12.20 18.00 -41.71
C GLU A 994 11.34 19.06 -41.01
N TYR A 995 11.81 20.31 -40.94
CA TYR A 995 11.11 21.41 -40.29
C TYR A 995 9.77 21.76 -40.99
N LEU A 996 9.75 21.73 -42.32
CA LEU A 996 8.55 21.95 -43.13
C LEU A 996 7.57 20.78 -43.06
N HIS A 997 8.05 19.53 -43.10
CA HIS A 997 7.19 18.35 -42.96
C HIS A 997 6.56 18.21 -41.57
N PHE A 998 7.20 18.75 -40.53
CA PHE A 998 6.64 18.84 -39.19
C PHE A 998 5.66 20.02 -39.02
N GLY A 999 5.25 20.70 -40.10
CA GLY A 999 4.58 22.02 -40.11
C GLY A 999 3.23 22.18 -39.42
N GLU A 1000 2.58 21.12 -38.91
CA GLU A 1000 1.42 21.22 -38.00
C GLU A 1000 1.77 20.97 -36.51
N LYS A 1001 3.01 20.55 -36.23
CA LYS A 1001 3.54 20.24 -34.88
C LYS A 1001 4.85 20.95 -34.54
N ALA A 1002 5.43 21.74 -35.44
CA ALA A 1002 6.70 22.44 -35.22
C ALA A 1002 6.68 23.38 -33.98
N ASP A 1003 5.52 23.95 -33.65
CA ASP A 1003 5.31 24.76 -32.44
C ASP A 1003 5.28 23.93 -31.13
N SER A 1004 5.15 22.60 -31.22
CA SER A 1004 5.10 21.72 -30.05
C SER A 1004 6.49 21.22 -29.65
N ALA A 1005 7.04 21.83 -28.59
CA ALA A 1005 8.34 21.45 -28.04
C ALA A 1005 8.38 19.97 -27.63
N ASN A 1006 9.50 19.29 -27.93
CA ASN A 1006 9.69 17.87 -27.65
C ASN A 1006 9.49 17.55 -26.16
N GLN A 1007 8.36 16.91 -25.83
CA GLN A 1007 7.93 16.64 -24.46
C GLN A 1007 8.89 15.68 -23.72
N ALA A 1008 9.56 14.75 -24.42
CA ALA A 1008 10.57 13.87 -23.81
C ALA A 1008 11.83 14.66 -23.40
N LEU A 1009 12.30 15.57 -24.26
CA LEU A 1009 13.37 16.52 -23.95
C LEU A 1009 12.99 17.47 -22.80
N LYS A 1010 11.75 17.97 -22.77
CA LYS A 1010 11.19 18.79 -21.69
C LYS A 1010 11.23 18.05 -20.34
N TYR A 1011 10.82 16.77 -20.28
CA TYR A 1011 10.94 15.95 -19.08
C TYR A 1011 12.40 15.69 -18.68
N MET A 1012 13.27 15.33 -19.64
CA MET A 1012 14.70 15.10 -19.40
C MET A 1012 15.36 16.33 -18.78
N ASN A 1013 15.14 17.50 -19.39
CA ASN A 1013 15.71 18.78 -18.92
C ASN A 1013 15.12 19.20 -17.57
N ALA A 1014 13.86 18.90 -17.27
CA ALA A 1014 13.26 19.17 -15.95
C ALA A 1014 13.94 18.34 -14.84
N VAL A 1015 14.18 17.04 -15.07
CA VAL A 1015 14.88 16.17 -14.11
C VAL A 1015 16.35 16.59 -13.97
N ARG A 1016 17.06 16.85 -15.08
CA ARG A 1016 18.46 17.30 -15.07
C ARG A 1016 18.65 18.60 -14.31
N ARG A 1017 17.86 19.64 -14.60
CA ARG A 1017 17.95 20.94 -13.88
C ARG A 1017 17.77 20.76 -12.37
N ARG A 1018 16.88 19.88 -11.91
CA ARG A 1018 16.71 19.62 -10.47
C ARG A 1018 17.92 18.92 -9.85
N LYS A 1019 18.51 17.93 -10.51
CA LYS A 1019 19.71 17.22 -10.02
C LYS A 1019 21.02 18.01 -10.18
N GLY A 1020 20.98 19.23 -10.71
CA GLY A 1020 22.18 20.01 -11.03
C GLY A 1020 22.98 19.45 -12.22
N LEU A 1021 22.40 18.53 -12.99
CA LEU A 1021 23.03 17.91 -14.16
C LEU A 1021 23.05 18.87 -15.35
N TYR A 1022 24.08 18.77 -16.18
CA TYR A 1022 24.28 19.66 -17.33
C TYR A 1022 23.16 19.52 -18.38
N VAL A 1023 22.62 20.66 -18.80
CA VAL A 1023 21.57 20.76 -19.83
C VAL A 1023 22.10 21.52 -21.03
N GLU A 1024 21.95 20.95 -22.22
CA GLU A 1024 22.45 21.48 -23.50
C GLU A 1024 21.55 22.60 -24.06
N GLU A 1025 21.13 23.53 -23.21
CA GLU A 1025 20.32 24.67 -23.58
C GLU A 1025 21.23 25.78 -24.15
N LYS A 1026 21.30 25.87 -25.48
CA LYS A 1026 22.10 26.85 -26.22
C LYS A 1026 21.56 28.27 -26.07
N ILE A 1027 21.77 28.88 -24.90
CA ILE A 1027 21.26 30.21 -24.54
C ILE A 1027 21.73 31.29 -25.52
N VAL A 1028 23.00 31.26 -25.97
CA VAL A 1028 23.50 31.98 -27.15
C VAL A 1028 24.68 31.21 -27.75
N GLU A 1029 24.67 30.83 -29.04
CA GLU A 1029 25.85 30.20 -29.67
C GLU A 1029 26.98 31.19 -30.00
N HIS A 1030 26.65 32.42 -30.44
CA HIS A 1030 27.63 33.45 -30.77
C HIS A 1030 27.11 34.86 -30.49
N ALA A 1031 27.32 35.38 -29.28
CA ALA A 1031 26.99 36.77 -28.93
C ALA A 1031 27.69 37.80 -29.83
N GLU A 1032 28.92 37.51 -30.27
CA GLU A 1032 29.72 38.41 -31.11
C GLU A 1032 29.15 38.60 -32.53
N LYS A 1033 28.55 37.55 -33.12
CA LYS A 1033 28.11 37.56 -34.53
C LYS A 1033 26.83 38.38 -34.76
N GLN A 1034 26.05 38.69 -33.73
CA GLN A 1034 24.85 39.54 -33.88
C GLN A 1034 25.20 40.97 -34.33
N ARG A 1035 26.33 41.52 -33.88
CA ARG A 1035 26.78 42.88 -34.28
C ARG A 1035 27.34 42.98 -35.70
N THR A 1036 27.72 41.87 -36.32
CA THR A 1036 28.22 41.84 -37.71
C THR A 1036 27.10 41.54 -38.71
N LEU A 1037 26.15 40.67 -38.35
CA LEU A 1037 24.99 40.35 -39.20
C LEU A 1037 24.07 41.56 -39.45
N SER A 1038 24.01 42.53 -38.53
CA SER A 1038 23.20 43.74 -38.69
C SER A 1038 23.85 44.87 -39.53
N LYS A 1039 24.97 44.60 -40.21
CA LYS A 1039 25.67 45.60 -41.05
C LYS A 1039 25.70 45.27 -42.55
N ASN A 1040 25.49 44.01 -42.93
CA ASN A 1040 25.41 43.55 -44.32
C ASN A 1040 24.09 42.80 -44.53
N LYS A 1041 22.97 43.51 -44.43
CA LYS A 1041 21.63 43.03 -44.77
C LYS A 1041 20.78 44.18 -45.30
#